data_AF-A0A9E6XZY0-F1
#
_entry.id   AF-A0A9E6XZY0-F1
#
_cell.length_a   1.000
_cell.length_b   1.000
_cell.length_c   1.000
_cell.angle_alpha   90.00
_cell.angle_beta   90.00
_cell.angle_gamma   90.00
#
_symmetry.space_group_name_H-M   'P 1'
#
loop_
_entity.id
_entity.type
_entity.pdbx_description
1 polymer ?
#
loop_
_entity_poly.entity_id
_entity_poly.type
_entity_poly.pdbx_seq_one_letter_code
_entity_poly.pdbx_strand_id
1 'polypeptide(L)'
;MSDPVSTIDESAAESASFQESERAHRLQKLDALRARGIQPYPARFDRDTTAAVLHERYGDLAPGADAGVVVKAAGRVIGLRRHGGLDFADLRDETGTIQLLADRSVLGDGILRDFADLDLGDWVGVEGTVVVSQRGELSIRLAGFELLSKALRPLPDLRHGLTDAETRYRQRYLDLIANERTRQIFDIRSKVIATTRRVLTERGFREVETPVLLGQAGGAAARPFFTHHNALDLDMTLRIALELPLKRLIVGDMNRVFEIGRVFRNEGLDTRHNPEFTELEAYQAFGDYHDMMELTEAIVAASAMDALGTTVVQIEGRDVDLKPPWRRATMAELIKENAGVDMHPSMPVQDARAIADRLGVEWLEVWGSGKIMSEVYDASSEHLLVEPTFVMDHPRETSPLAKAHRDDPALVERFELVVAGRELANAYSELNDPVDQAERFRAEAVLQAGGDAEAEPVDDDYVQALEYGLPPTGGLGIGMDRLVMLLTGVETIREVILFPTLRPEAGAPEAQPAADGAGVTHVAAEAGEAGVIEPPAPPHAVEPPTFRAPTRRPVSLKPLSWLTGIVGLLSLLPSIPLIDWSFGIGNLLDRPSRAVTFVISVVIGIGLIAVARQLYLGRRRAWYIAVALFGVAAVVHLLKGPDPIPLLVDLAMLFALLWYRTDFRARSDPGSLADVLMFVPLYVAVVLTFGFASLLTQANHLEPRLGIGGGLKTIFGGLIGLNGTYTYKRELFNDFFPTALLALGIAGALILLYLLLRPLVQKVPPDESARRRADQIVRAYGRDTLAYFALRRDKSYFFSSDGRSLIAYAYVRGHAMVAADPVGPPEDTGRTLDEFLEFCRGNGWSVAFLAVREADAELYRERGMHVLYLGDEAVLHPDEFRLEGRRMKAVREAVNRVGREHSFELLHEDQAPPELVAQLNAISEMWRQGAEERGFTMELGEDVKGVNPDFRIALARDRSGEPAGFLRFIPAYDAQEMGYSLDLMRRKPDSENGLTEFLIANAAVALREEGVKRLSLNFAAWGRLLDSAQDAGVWGRVERRIARGLNPFFQIQSLRDFNAKFYPEWLPRSLVIDDLGALPKVALLYASVEGFLEVPVVGRFFVPPVRAAATGEAATPPAAR
;
A
#
# COMPACT_ATOMS: atom_id res chain seq x y z
N MET A 1 42.08 25.11 -10.03
CA MET A 1 40.66 25.32 -10.39
C MET A 1 39.90 24.30 -9.59
N SER A 2 39.35 24.72 -8.46
CA SER A 2 38.70 23.89 -7.45
C SER A 2 37.26 23.57 -7.85
N ASP A 3 36.87 22.31 -7.68
CA ASP A 3 35.55 21.78 -8.00
C ASP A 3 34.43 22.44 -7.17
N PRO A 4 33.32 22.88 -7.78
CA PRO A 4 32.22 23.57 -7.09
C PRO A 4 31.32 22.67 -6.23
N VAL A 5 31.50 21.34 -6.28
CA VAL A 5 30.64 20.37 -5.56
C VAL A 5 31.11 20.12 -4.12
N SER A 6 32.42 20.15 -3.84
CA SER A 6 32.94 19.95 -2.47
C SER A 6 32.71 21.15 -1.55
N THR A 7 32.60 22.35 -2.12
CA THR A 7 32.38 23.60 -1.36
C THR A 7 30.96 23.75 -0.80
N ILE A 8 29.98 23.05 -1.35
CA ILE A 8 28.58 23.16 -0.92
C ILE A 8 28.36 22.37 0.39
N ASP A 9 28.93 21.17 0.50
CA ASP A 9 28.77 20.27 1.65
C ASP A 9 29.49 20.77 2.92
N GLU A 10 30.71 21.30 2.76
CA GLU A 10 31.42 21.97 3.86
C GLU A 10 30.67 23.21 4.35
N SER A 11 30.08 24.01 3.44
CA SER A 11 29.31 25.20 3.80
C SER A 11 28.01 24.88 4.53
N ALA A 12 27.35 23.76 4.19
CA ALA A 12 26.12 23.31 4.82
C ALA A 12 26.39 22.80 6.26
N ALA A 13 27.46 22.03 6.46
CA ALA A 13 27.89 21.55 7.77
C ALA A 13 28.37 22.71 8.68
N GLU A 14 29.14 23.67 8.15
CA GLU A 14 29.54 24.88 8.88
C GLU A 14 28.33 25.76 9.23
N SER A 15 27.36 25.90 8.33
CA SER A 15 26.11 26.62 8.57
C SER A 15 25.26 25.95 9.66
N ALA A 16 25.12 24.63 9.62
CA ALA A 16 24.41 23.87 10.66
C ALA A 16 25.07 23.99 12.04
N SER A 17 26.41 23.95 12.08
CA SER A 17 27.20 24.16 13.31
C SER A 17 27.03 25.58 13.86
N PHE A 18 27.05 26.59 13.00
CA PHE A 18 26.77 27.99 13.37
C PHE A 18 25.34 28.16 13.91
N GLN A 19 24.34 27.57 13.26
CA GLN A 19 22.93 27.64 13.67
C GLN A 19 22.71 27.08 15.08
N GLU A 20 23.31 25.93 15.41
CA GLU A 20 23.19 25.38 16.76
C GLU A 20 24.02 26.13 17.81
N SER A 21 25.20 26.64 17.44
CA SER A 21 25.99 27.50 18.33
C SER A 21 25.24 28.79 18.69
N GLU A 22 24.69 29.47 17.68
CA GLU A 22 23.88 30.68 17.86
C GLU A 22 22.61 30.38 18.68
N ARG A 23 21.96 29.24 18.42
CA ARG A 23 20.81 28.80 19.22
C ARG A 23 21.15 28.59 20.69
N ALA A 24 22.29 27.96 20.99
CA ALA A 24 22.78 27.80 22.36
C ALA A 24 23.04 29.16 23.04
N HIS A 25 23.62 30.13 22.32
CA HIS A 25 23.84 31.47 22.83
C HIS A 25 22.51 32.20 23.15
N ARG A 26 21.52 32.11 22.25
CA ARG A 26 20.20 32.73 22.45
C ARG A 26 19.39 32.07 23.57
N LEU A 27 19.60 30.78 23.83
CA LEU A 27 19.06 30.09 25.00
C LEU A 27 19.63 30.66 26.31
N GLN A 28 20.94 30.94 26.37
CA GLN A 28 21.53 31.59 27.55
C GLN A 28 20.95 32.98 27.80
N LYS A 29 20.72 33.77 26.74
CA LYS A 29 20.02 35.07 26.85
C LYS A 29 18.59 34.91 27.35
N LEU A 30 17.86 33.91 26.86
CA LEU A 30 16.50 33.62 27.32
C LEU A 30 16.46 33.31 28.82
N ASP A 31 17.40 32.52 29.32
CA ASP A 31 17.49 32.19 30.74
C ASP A 31 17.86 33.41 31.58
N ALA A 32 18.75 34.28 31.08
CA ALA A 32 19.07 35.55 31.74
C ALA A 32 17.85 36.50 31.81
N LEU A 33 17.03 36.56 30.76
CA LEU A 33 15.78 37.33 30.76
C LEU A 33 14.81 36.82 31.83
N ARG A 34 14.63 35.49 31.91
CA ARG A 34 13.78 34.85 32.93
C ARG A 34 14.29 35.09 34.34
N ALA A 35 15.61 35.02 34.56
CA ALA A 35 16.21 35.28 35.86
C ALA A 35 15.99 36.72 36.36
N ARG A 36 15.83 37.68 35.42
CA ARG A 36 15.47 39.08 35.73
C ARG A 36 13.97 39.31 35.93
N GLY A 37 13.14 38.26 35.80
CA GLY A 37 11.69 38.36 35.91
C GLY A 37 11.00 38.95 34.67
N ILE A 38 11.71 39.09 33.55
CA ILE A 38 11.13 39.51 32.27
C ILE A 38 10.42 38.29 31.67
N GLN A 39 9.17 38.45 31.23
CA GLN A 39 8.43 37.42 30.52
C GLN A 39 8.77 37.48 29.01
N PRO A 40 9.57 36.56 28.44
CA PRO A 40 9.98 36.61 27.03
C PRO A 40 8.91 36.17 26.03
N TYR A 41 7.80 35.61 26.50
CA TYR A 41 6.66 35.14 25.69
C TYR A 41 5.32 35.54 26.36
N PRO A 42 4.99 36.85 26.42
CA PRO A 42 3.72 37.32 26.95
C PRO A 42 2.54 36.85 26.09
N ALA A 43 1.36 36.73 26.72
CA ALA A 43 0.17 36.23 26.04
C ALA A 43 -0.49 37.26 25.10
N ARG A 44 -0.25 38.56 25.30
CA ARG A 44 -0.93 39.64 24.57
C ARG A 44 -0.10 40.93 24.59
N PHE A 45 -0.18 41.67 23.48
CA PHE A 45 0.26 43.06 23.39
C PHE A 45 -0.78 43.85 22.57
N ASP A 46 -1.20 45.02 23.08
CA ASP A 46 -2.23 45.85 22.44
C ASP A 46 -1.59 46.93 21.56
N ARG A 47 -1.43 46.63 20.27
CA ARG A 47 -1.00 47.62 19.26
C ARG A 47 -2.19 48.50 18.82
N ASP A 48 -1.92 49.75 18.45
CA ASP A 48 -2.91 50.71 17.93
C ASP A 48 -2.65 51.15 16.47
N THR A 49 -1.48 50.81 15.92
CA THR A 49 -1.09 51.18 14.55
C THR A 49 -0.25 50.08 13.87
N THR A 50 -0.04 50.24 12.56
CA THR A 50 0.89 49.45 11.74
C THR A 50 1.90 50.36 11.03
N ALA A 51 2.96 49.78 10.47
CA ALA A 51 3.98 50.51 9.72
C ALA A 51 3.39 51.28 8.53
N ALA A 52 2.50 50.65 7.74
CA ALA A 52 1.88 51.32 6.60
C ALA A 52 1.03 52.53 7.00
N VAL A 53 0.24 52.43 8.08
CA VAL A 53 -0.57 53.56 8.58
C VAL A 53 0.32 54.73 9.03
N LEU A 54 1.48 54.43 9.62
CA LEU A 54 2.45 55.46 10.01
C LEU A 54 3.04 56.16 8.78
N HIS A 55 3.47 55.40 7.78
CA HIS A 55 4.00 55.95 6.53
C HIS A 55 2.96 56.78 5.77
N GLU A 56 1.72 56.30 5.67
CA GLU A 56 0.63 57.02 5.01
C GLU A 56 0.33 58.36 5.69
N ARG A 57 0.30 58.39 7.03
CA ARG A 57 -0.10 59.60 7.78
C ARG A 57 1.04 60.59 7.99
N TYR A 58 2.28 60.11 8.09
CA TYR A 58 3.41 60.90 8.57
C TYR A 58 4.66 60.84 7.67
N GLY A 59 4.61 60.13 6.54
CA GLY A 59 5.75 59.97 5.64
C GLY A 59 6.26 61.28 5.00
N ASP A 60 5.41 62.29 4.87
CA ASP A 60 5.74 63.59 4.25
C ASP A 60 6.30 64.63 5.24
N LEU A 61 6.54 64.26 6.50
CA LEU A 61 7.09 65.17 7.50
C LEU A 61 8.56 65.53 7.20
N ALA A 62 8.94 66.78 7.49
CA ALA A 62 10.31 67.26 7.25
C ALA A 62 11.35 66.56 8.16
N PRO A 63 12.62 66.44 7.73
CA PRO A 63 13.69 65.89 8.56
C PRO A 63 13.80 66.59 9.93
N GLY A 64 13.90 65.80 11.00
CA GLY A 64 13.93 66.32 12.38
C GLY A 64 12.58 66.74 12.95
N ALA A 65 11.47 66.56 12.22
CA ALA A 65 10.13 66.83 12.72
C ALA A 65 9.73 65.86 13.84
N ASP A 66 8.95 66.38 14.79
CA ASP A 66 8.32 65.61 15.86
C ASP A 66 6.81 65.80 15.72
N ALA A 67 6.07 64.71 15.51
CA ALA A 67 4.63 64.76 15.32
C ALA A 67 3.87 64.93 16.65
N GLY A 68 4.53 64.70 17.79
CA GLY A 68 3.91 64.74 19.12
C GLY A 68 2.87 63.62 19.37
N VAL A 69 2.75 62.66 18.47
CA VAL A 69 1.80 61.54 18.56
C VAL A 69 2.49 60.32 19.15
N VAL A 70 1.94 59.80 20.25
CA VAL A 70 2.38 58.53 20.86
C VAL A 70 1.59 57.38 20.24
N VAL A 71 2.29 56.30 19.89
CA VAL A 71 1.71 55.11 19.24
C VAL A 71 2.26 53.83 19.86
N LYS A 72 1.50 52.74 19.72
CA LYS A 72 1.89 51.38 20.06
C LYS A 72 1.95 50.51 18.81
N ALA A 73 3.15 50.06 18.46
CA ALA A 73 3.38 49.19 17.32
C ALA A 73 4.00 47.86 17.76
N ALA A 74 3.86 46.82 16.95
CA ALA A 74 4.50 45.53 17.21
C ALA A 74 4.96 44.88 15.91
N GLY A 75 6.08 44.19 15.95
CA GLY A 75 6.65 43.55 14.77
C GLY A 75 7.92 42.77 15.07
N ARG A 76 8.54 42.25 14.02
CA ARG A 76 9.79 41.52 14.07
C ARG A 76 10.98 42.46 13.84
N VAL A 77 12.01 42.32 14.65
CA VAL A 77 13.28 43.03 14.47
C VAL A 77 14.04 42.43 13.28
N ILE A 78 14.26 43.22 12.22
CA ILE A 78 14.95 42.80 10.99
C ILE A 78 16.28 43.53 10.75
N GLY A 79 16.55 44.58 11.52
CA GLY A 79 17.79 45.34 11.49
C GLY A 79 18.12 45.89 12.87
N LEU A 80 19.41 45.94 13.22
CA LEU A 80 19.91 46.48 14.48
C LEU A 80 21.20 47.28 14.21
N ARG A 81 21.29 48.50 14.76
CA ARG A 81 22.46 49.39 14.63
C ARG A 81 22.74 50.05 15.98
N ARG A 82 23.94 49.85 16.53
CA ARG A 82 24.31 50.30 17.88
C ARG A 82 25.33 51.44 17.83
N HIS A 83 25.07 52.54 18.53
CA HIS A 83 25.97 53.70 18.63
C HIS A 83 26.27 54.14 20.07
N GLY A 84 25.96 53.31 21.08
CA GLY A 84 26.43 53.46 22.46
C GLY A 84 25.68 54.51 23.30
N GLY A 85 24.95 55.42 22.67
CA GLY A 85 23.98 56.32 23.31
C GLY A 85 22.69 56.55 22.52
N LEU A 86 22.64 56.06 21.28
CA LEU A 86 21.49 56.15 20.39
C LEU A 86 21.49 54.91 19.49
N ASP A 87 20.64 53.95 19.79
CA ASP A 87 20.54 52.70 19.04
C ASP A 87 19.32 52.73 18.13
N PHE A 88 19.41 52.02 17.00
CA PHE A 88 18.32 51.92 16.03
C PHE A 88 17.98 50.46 15.77
N ALA A 89 16.69 50.21 15.54
CA ALA A 89 16.21 48.93 15.05
C ALA A 89 15.22 49.12 13.91
N ASP A 90 15.13 48.16 13.00
CA ASP A 90 14.09 48.13 11.98
C ASP A 90 13.02 47.13 12.40
N LEU A 91 11.81 47.64 12.68
CA LEU A 91 10.66 46.85 13.07
C LEU A 91 9.80 46.58 11.85
N ARG A 92 9.59 45.30 11.51
CA ARG A 92 8.74 44.90 10.39
C ARG A 92 7.48 44.20 10.88
N ASP A 93 6.32 44.72 10.48
CA ASP A 93 5.03 44.04 10.62
C ASP A 93 4.55 43.50 9.26
N GLU A 94 3.29 43.06 9.18
CA GLU A 94 2.69 42.53 7.94
C GLU A 94 2.54 43.58 6.83
N THR A 95 2.54 44.87 7.19
CA THR A 95 2.26 45.99 6.27
C THR A 95 3.51 46.73 5.80
N GLY A 96 4.63 46.59 6.50
CA GLY A 96 5.87 47.25 6.14
C GLY A 96 6.90 47.31 7.25
N THR A 97 7.91 48.17 7.06
CA THR A 97 9.01 48.38 8.02
C THR A 97 8.99 49.80 8.54
N ILE A 98 9.23 49.98 9.85
CA ILE A 98 9.37 51.29 10.50
C ILE A 98 10.63 51.30 11.37
N GLN A 99 11.37 52.41 11.37
CA GLN A 99 12.57 52.56 12.18
C GLN A 99 12.20 52.84 13.64
N LEU A 100 12.92 52.23 14.58
CA LEU A 100 12.87 52.49 16.01
C LEU A 100 14.11 53.27 16.41
N LEU A 101 13.92 54.29 17.24
CA LEU A 101 14.99 55.13 17.76
C LEU A 101 15.02 55.02 19.29
N ALA A 102 16.05 54.36 19.81
CA ALA A 102 16.27 54.11 21.23
C ALA A 102 17.32 55.10 21.78
N ASP A 103 16.84 56.20 22.36
CA ASP A 103 17.68 57.27 22.90
C ASP A 103 17.95 57.05 24.39
N ARG A 104 19.23 57.06 24.79
CA ARG A 104 19.66 56.94 26.19
C ARG A 104 19.03 57.98 27.11
N SER A 105 18.85 59.20 26.62
CA SER A 105 18.27 60.31 27.40
C SER A 105 16.80 60.09 27.74
N VAL A 106 16.10 59.24 26.99
CA VAL A 106 14.69 58.91 27.19
C VAL A 106 14.53 57.59 27.95
N LEU A 107 15.23 56.53 27.53
CA LEU A 107 15.06 55.17 28.06
C LEU A 107 15.88 54.89 29.33
N GLY A 108 16.96 55.64 29.56
CA GLY A 108 17.93 55.36 30.61
C GLY A 108 18.79 54.11 30.35
N ASP A 109 19.79 53.90 31.21
CA ASP A 109 20.85 52.90 30.98
C ASP A 109 20.36 51.44 31.02
N GLY A 110 19.35 51.14 31.85
CA GLY A 110 18.81 49.79 32.02
C GLY A 110 18.05 49.31 30.79
N ILE A 111 17.03 50.08 30.37
CA ILE A 111 16.18 49.72 29.22
C ILE A 111 16.99 49.78 27.92
N LEU A 112 17.93 50.72 27.78
CA LEU A 112 18.80 50.76 26.60
C LEU A 112 19.72 49.52 26.53
N ARG A 113 20.22 49.02 27.67
CA ARG A 113 20.96 47.75 27.70
C ARG A 113 20.08 46.58 27.29
N ASP A 114 18.85 46.51 27.78
CA ASP A 114 17.91 45.44 27.40
C ASP A 114 17.54 45.51 25.90
N PHE A 115 17.40 46.72 25.36
CA PHE A 115 17.21 46.93 23.92
C PHE A 115 18.42 46.48 23.12
N ALA A 116 19.63 46.79 23.60
CA ALA A 116 20.87 46.34 22.97
C ALA A 116 21.03 44.82 23.01
N ASP A 117 20.42 44.11 23.97
CA ASP A 117 20.46 42.65 24.08
C ASP A 117 19.54 41.91 23.07
N LEU A 118 18.64 42.63 22.39
CA LEU A 118 17.77 42.08 21.33
C LEU A 118 18.58 41.45 20.20
N ASP A 119 18.01 40.42 19.58
CA ASP A 119 18.57 39.75 18.40
C ASP A 119 17.66 39.92 17.17
N LEU A 120 18.26 39.81 15.99
CA LEU A 120 17.51 39.73 14.74
C LEU A 120 16.56 38.53 14.79
N GLY A 121 15.30 38.77 14.42
CA GLY A 121 14.21 37.80 14.47
C GLY A 121 13.30 37.91 15.68
N ASP A 122 13.72 38.59 16.76
CA ASP A 122 12.88 38.80 17.94
C ASP A 122 11.61 39.58 17.58
N TRP A 123 10.50 39.25 18.21
CA TRP A 123 9.29 40.06 18.16
C TRP A 123 9.25 41.01 19.34
N VAL A 124 8.99 42.28 19.07
CA VAL A 124 8.90 43.32 20.08
C VAL A 124 7.63 44.15 19.90
N GLY A 125 7.05 44.56 21.02
CA GLY A 125 6.03 45.60 21.12
C GLY A 125 6.70 46.88 21.58
N VAL A 126 6.36 48.01 20.99
CA VAL A 126 6.99 49.30 21.27
C VAL A 126 5.93 50.35 21.56
N GLU A 127 6.26 51.27 22.46
CA GLU A 127 5.49 52.48 22.72
C GLU A 127 6.42 53.68 22.56
N GLY A 128 6.01 54.69 21.79
CA GLY A 128 6.87 55.84 21.52
C GLY A 128 6.23 56.93 20.66
N THR A 129 6.97 58.01 20.46
CA THR A 129 6.52 59.19 19.70
C THR A 129 6.93 59.07 18.23
N VAL A 130 6.03 59.41 17.32
CA VAL A 130 6.33 59.48 15.88
C VAL A 130 7.22 60.69 15.58
N VAL A 131 8.40 60.44 15.01
CA VAL A 131 9.40 61.46 14.66
C VAL A 131 10.00 61.16 13.30
N VAL A 132 10.68 62.14 12.70
CA VAL A 132 11.52 61.94 11.52
C VAL A 132 12.98 62.16 11.92
N SER A 133 13.85 61.20 11.62
CA SER A 133 15.27 61.34 11.91
C SER A 133 15.89 62.53 11.16
N GLN A 134 17.07 62.97 11.58
CA GLN A 134 17.82 64.03 10.88
C GLN A 134 18.16 63.66 9.42
N ARG A 135 18.12 62.38 9.07
CA ARG A 135 18.34 61.87 7.71
C ARG A 135 17.05 61.78 6.88
N GLY A 136 15.91 62.16 7.44
CA GLY A 136 14.62 62.15 6.74
C GLY A 136 13.86 60.82 6.81
N GLU A 137 14.31 59.86 7.63
CA GLU A 137 13.63 58.56 7.78
C GLU A 137 12.58 58.62 8.89
N LEU A 138 11.33 58.21 8.60
CA LEU A 138 10.24 58.14 9.58
C LEU A 138 10.56 57.09 10.66
N SER A 139 10.35 57.43 11.93
CA SER A 139 10.75 56.60 13.07
C SER A 139 9.80 56.71 14.26
N ILE A 140 9.87 55.73 15.16
CA ILE A 140 9.26 55.78 16.49
C ILE A 140 10.38 55.98 17.51
N ARG A 141 10.42 57.15 18.17
CA ARG A 141 11.32 57.37 19.31
C ARG A 141 10.73 56.70 20.53
N LEU A 142 11.42 55.69 21.04
CA LEU A 142 10.91 54.79 22.07
C LEU A 142 10.77 55.50 23.42
N ALA A 143 9.61 55.33 24.05
CA ALA A 143 9.39 55.55 25.47
C ALA A 143 9.59 54.25 26.28
N GLY A 144 9.35 53.10 25.63
CA GLY A 144 9.60 51.76 26.18
C GLY A 144 9.37 50.68 25.13
N PHE A 145 9.76 49.45 25.45
CA PHE A 145 9.49 48.28 24.63
C PHE A 145 9.28 47.04 25.49
N GLU A 146 8.62 46.04 24.92
CA GLU A 146 8.38 44.71 25.50
C GLU A 146 8.82 43.64 24.51
N LEU A 147 9.55 42.62 25.00
CA LEU A 147 9.87 41.44 24.21
C LEU A 147 8.64 40.53 24.14
N LEU A 148 8.15 40.26 22.93
CA LEU A 148 6.94 39.46 22.71
C LEU A 148 7.24 38.00 22.36
N SER A 149 8.36 37.75 21.69
CA SER A 149 8.81 36.39 21.38
C SER A 149 10.30 36.40 21.04
N LYS A 150 11.09 35.67 21.84
CA LYS A 150 12.52 35.48 21.58
C LYS A 150 12.73 34.52 20.40
N ALA A 151 13.41 34.95 19.36
CA ALA A 151 13.84 34.10 18.25
C ALA A 151 15.10 33.32 18.65
N LEU A 152 14.94 32.01 18.89
CA LEU A 152 16.04 31.12 19.26
C LEU A 152 16.93 30.70 18.09
N ARG A 153 16.47 30.84 16.85
CA ARG A 153 17.27 30.61 15.64
C ARG A 153 17.49 31.94 14.92
N PRO A 154 18.68 32.15 14.32
CA PRO A 154 18.93 33.33 13.51
C PRO A 154 18.06 33.33 12.24
N LEU A 155 17.78 34.53 11.72
CA LEU A 155 17.12 34.68 10.43
C LEU A 155 18.08 34.31 9.28
N PRO A 156 17.56 33.86 8.13
CA PRO A 156 18.36 33.73 6.91
C PRO A 156 18.80 35.11 6.40
N ASP A 157 19.68 35.14 5.39
CA ASP A 157 20.11 36.38 4.77
C ASP A 157 18.91 37.14 4.16
N LEU A 158 18.59 38.29 4.76
CA LEU A 158 17.50 39.15 4.32
C LEU A 158 17.89 40.09 3.16
N ARG A 159 19.18 40.23 2.86
CA ARG A 159 19.66 41.13 1.79
C ARG A 159 19.54 40.49 0.41
N HIS A 160 20.00 39.25 0.30
CA HIS A 160 19.91 38.48 -0.94
C HIS A 160 18.65 37.61 -1.01
N GLY A 161 17.93 37.47 0.12
CA GLY A 161 16.79 36.58 0.25
C GLY A 161 17.22 35.13 0.43
N LEU A 162 16.23 34.26 0.66
CA LEU A 162 16.46 32.82 0.69
C LEU A 162 16.33 32.30 -0.75
N THR A 163 17.44 31.86 -1.36
CA THR A 163 17.47 31.48 -2.78
C THR A 163 17.32 29.97 -3.01
N ASP A 164 17.74 29.14 -2.05
CA ASP A 164 17.68 27.69 -2.18
C ASP A 164 16.23 27.20 -2.20
N ALA A 165 15.80 26.61 -3.32
CA ALA A 165 14.41 26.23 -3.55
C ALA A 165 13.92 25.16 -2.55
N GLU A 166 14.78 24.20 -2.20
CA GLU A 166 14.41 23.14 -1.27
C GLU A 166 14.16 23.68 0.15
N THR A 167 15.08 24.49 0.67
CA THR A 167 14.91 25.17 1.97
C THR A 167 13.68 26.06 1.97
N ARG A 168 13.42 26.80 0.88
CA ARG A 168 12.21 27.64 0.77
C ARG A 168 10.93 26.82 0.92
N TYR A 169 10.85 25.65 0.28
CA TYR A 169 9.66 24.80 0.33
C TYR A 169 9.52 24.06 1.66
N ARG A 170 10.62 23.56 2.25
CA ARG A 170 10.62 22.89 3.57
C ARG A 170 10.32 23.86 4.70
N GLN A 171 10.91 25.05 4.64
CA GLN A 171 10.80 26.08 5.66
C GLN A 171 10.07 27.30 5.11
N ARG A 172 8.83 27.10 4.63
CA ARG A 172 8.01 28.17 4.03
C ARG A 172 7.91 29.42 4.91
N TYR A 173 7.91 29.26 6.23
CA TYR A 173 7.91 30.37 7.17
C TYR A 173 9.16 31.27 7.04
N LEU A 174 10.34 30.74 6.70
CA LEU A 174 11.53 31.53 6.41
C LEU A 174 11.45 32.20 5.04
N ASP A 175 10.96 31.48 4.03
CA ASP A 175 10.73 32.05 2.69
C ASP A 175 9.77 33.24 2.75
N LEU A 176 8.66 33.10 3.49
CA LEU A 176 7.72 34.18 3.75
C LEU A 176 8.30 35.32 4.59
N ILE A 177 9.42 35.15 5.29
CA ILE A 177 10.12 36.23 6.00
C ILE A 177 11.10 36.92 5.05
N ALA A 178 11.87 36.15 4.29
CA ALA A 178 12.97 36.65 3.46
C ALA A 178 12.48 37.25 2.13
N ASN A 179 11.49 36.62 1.49
CA ASN A 179 11.10 36.91 0.11
C ASN A 179 9.70 37.54 0.04
N GLU A 180 9.64 38.80 -0.42
CA GLU A 180 8.38 39.51 -0.62
C GLU A 180 7.56 38.93 -1.79
N ARG A 181 8.25 38.48 -2.85
CA ARG A 181 7.61 37.85 -4.01
C ARG A 181 6.76 36.64 -3.61
N THR A 182 7.24 35.82 -2.67
CA THR A 182 6.48 34.69 -2.14
C THR A 182 5.17 35.16 -1.49
N ARG A 183 5.20 36.21 -0.66
CA ARG A 183 3.98 36.77 -0.04
C ARG A 183 3.00 37.27 -1.09
N GLN A 184 3.48 38.00 -2.10
CA GLN A 184 2.67 38.50 -3.20
C GLN A 184 1.99 37.37 -4.00
N ILE A 185 2.68 36.24 -4.24
CA ILE A 185 2.10 35.07 -4.91
C ILE A 185 0.90 34.51 -4.11
N PHE A 186 1.01 34.43 -2.78
CA PHE A 186 -0.08 33.93 -1.94
C PHE A 186 -1.21 34.95 -1.74
N ASP A 187 -0.92 36.25 -1.82
CA ASP A 187 -1.95 37.29 -1.90
C ASP A 187 -2.72 37.17 -3.21
N ILE A 188 -2.03 36.97 -4.34
CA ILE A 188 -2.64 36.69 -5.65
C ILE A 188 -3.50 35.43 -5.57
N ARG A 189 -2.99 34.33 -5.01
CA ARG A 189 -3.77 33.10 -4.81
C ARG A 189 -5.08 33.37 -4.07
N SER A 190 -5.02 34.12 -2.97
CA SER A 190 -6.19 34.44 -2.15
C SER A 190 -7.20 35.28 -2.93
N LYS A 191 -6.74 36.28 -3.69
CA LYS A 191 -7.59 37.09 -4.57
C LYS A 191 -8.23 36.28 -5.69
N VAL A 192 -7.49 35.38 -6.34
CA VAL A 192 -7.98 34.52 -7.42
C VAL A 192 -9.12 33.63 -6.93
N ILE A 193 -8.95 32.98 -5.77
CA ILE A 193 -10.01 32.15 -5.17
C ILE A 193 -11.24 32.99 -4.83
N ALA A 194 -11.06 34.16 -4.20
CA ALA A 194 -12.16 35.06 -3.86
C ALA A 194 -12.90 35.57 -5.11
N THR A 195 -12.17 35.91 -6.16
CA THR A 195 -12.71 36.38 -7.44
C THR A 195 -13.50 35.30 -8.14
N THR A 196 -12.97 34.07 -8.17
CA THR A 196 -13.65 32.90 -8.74
C THR A 196 -15.00 32.66 -8.05
N ARG A 197 -15.04 32.66 -6.70
CA ARG A 197 -16.29 32.57 -5.93
C ARG A 197 -17.26 33.69 -6.27
N ARG A 198 -16.76 34.92 -6.36
CA ARG A 198 -17.57 36.10 -6.68
C ARG A 198 -18.22 35.97 -8.07
N VAL A 199 -17.44 35.64 -9.09
CA VAL A 199 -17.92 35.45 -10.48
C VAL A 199 -19.01 34.37 -10.55
N LEU A 200 -18.79 33.24 -9.89
CA LEU A 200 -19.76 32.14 -9.87
C LEU A 200 -21.05 32.52 -9.12
N THR A 201 -20.92 33.18 -7.96
CA THR A 201 -22.07 33.63 -7.15
C THR A 201 -22.90 34.68 -7.89
N GLU A 202 -22.26 35.66 -8.54
CA GLU A 202 -22.93 36.67 -9.38
C GLU A 202 -23.67 36.04 -10.57
N ARG A 203 -23.20 34.88 -11.06
CA ARG A 203 -23.86 34.08 -12.11
C ARG A 203 -24.87 33.06 -11.56
N GLY A 204 -25.17 33.11 -10.27
CA GLY A 204 -26.22 32.30 -9.64
C GLY A 204 -25.82 30.86 -9.31
N PHE A 205 -24.53 30.51 -9.35
CA PHE A 205 -24.04 29.24 -8.85
C PHE A 205 -24.04 29.22 -7.32
N ARG A 206 -24.30 28.04 -6.74
CA ARG A 206 -24.28 27.83 -5.29
C ARG A 206 -23.03 27.05 -4.91
N GLU A 207 -22.24 27.59 -3.98
CA GLU A 207 -21.11 26.85 -3.40
C GLU A 207 -21.66 25.70 -2.54
N VAL A 208 -21.10 24.51 -2.72
CA VAL A 208 -21.46 23.30 -1.97
C VAL A 208 -20.18 22.57 -1.51
N GLU A 209 -20.33 21.64 -0.59
CA GLU A 209 -19.25 20.76 -0.14
C GLU A 209 -19.70 19.30 -0.27
N THR A 210 -18.95 18.52 -1.04
CA THR A 210 -19.21 17.10 -1.28
C THR A 210 -18.22 16.21 -0.51
N PRO A 211 -18.50 14.91 -0.33
CA PRO A 211 -17.65 14.04 0.48
C PRO A 211 -16.20 13.96 -0.04
N VAL A 212 -15.24 14.12 0.88
CA VAL A 212 -13.80 13.87 0.62
C VAL A 212 -13.48 12.38 0.66
N LEU A 213 -14.17 11.64 1.54
CA LEU A 213 -14.05 10.20 1.70
C LEU A 213 -15.17 9.51 0.95
N LEU A 214 -14.82 8.67 -0.02
CA LEU A 214 -15.76 7.94 -0.87
C LEU A 214 -15.57 6.42 -0.67
N GLY A 215 -16.65 5.64 -0.80
CA GLY A 215 -16.54 4.18 -0.83
C GLY A 215 -15.78 3.66 -2.06
N GLN A 216 -15.76 4.46 -3.13
CA GLN A 216 -15.07 4.19 -4.39
C GLN A 216 -14.72 5.52 -5.05
N ALA A 217 -13.51 5.62 -5.61
CA ALA A 217 -13.07 6.80 -6.34
C ALA A 217 -13.60 6.76 -7.79
N GLY A 218 -13.97 7.92 -8.33
CA GLY A 218 -14.41 8.11 -9.71
C GLY A 218 -14.57 9.59 -10.05
N GLY A 219 -14.86 9.90 -11.32
CA GLY A 219 -14.95 11.26 -11.85
C GLY A 219 -13.65 11.76 -12.50
N ALA A 220 -12.62 10.92 -12.56
CA ALA A 220 -11.36 11.15 -13.26
C ALA A 220 -10.60 9.83 -13.44
N ALA A 221 -9.75 9.76 -14.46
CA ALA A 221 -8.80 8.67 -14.63
C ALA A 221 -7.54 8.95 -13.80
N ALA A 222 -7.51 8.48 -12.55
CA ALA A 222 -6.38 8.69 -11.64
C ALA A 222 -6.34 7.63 -10.53
N ARG A 223 -5.13 7.32 -10.04
CA ARG A 223 -4.97 6.40 -8.91
C ARG A 223 -5.38 7.06 -7.58
N PRO A 224 -6.28 6.48 -6.77
CA PRO A 224 -6.69 7.08 -5.49
C PRO A 224 -5.72 6.79 -4.35
N PHE A 225 -5.85 7.57 -3.27
CA PHE A 225 -5.35 7.21 -1.94
C PHE A 225 -6.40 6.37 -1.21
N PHE A 226 -5.96 5.29 -0.55
CA PHE A 226 -6.82 4.41 0.24
C PHE A 226 -6.68 4.73 1.73
N THR A 227 -7.78 4.61 2.48
CA THR A 227 -7.84 4.78 3.93
C THR A 227 -8.91 3.87 4.53
N HIS A 228 -9.07 3.89 5.86
CA HIS A 228 -9.98 2.99 6.57
C HIS A 228 -10.73 3.71 7.68
N HIS A 229 -12.05 3.51 7.73
CA HIS A 229 -12.92 4.07 8.76
C HIS A 229 -13.12 3.08 9.93
N ASN A 230 -12.27 3.17 10.95
CA ASN A 230 -12.19 2.22 12.08
C ASN A 230 -13.53 1.85 12.74
N ALA A 231 -14.42 2.81 13.00
CA ALA A 231 -15.68 2.54 13.71
C ALA A 231 -16.75 1.83 12.86
N LEU A 232 -16.65 1.95 11.54
CA LEU A 232 -17.57 1.30 10.59
C LEU A 232 -16.95 0.05 9.98
N ASP A 233 -15.65 -0.16 10.16
CA ASP A 233 -14.86 -1.24 9.54
C ASP A 233 -15.03 -1.22 8.01
N LEU A 234 -14.90 -0.03 7.41
CA LEU A 234 -15.08 0.22 5.98
C LEU A 234 -13.81 0.81 5.36
N ASP A 235 -13.36 0.22 4.26
CA ASP A 235 -12.35 0.81 3.41
C ASP A 235 -12.95 1.99 2.64
N MET A 236 -12.17 3.06 2.52
CA MET A 236 -12.56 4.29 1.84
C MET A 236 -11.42 4.79 0.97
N THR A 237 -11.74 5.68 0.04
CA THR A 237 -10.79 6.36 -0.83
C THR A 237 -10.91 7.86 -0.62
N LEU A 238 -9.80 8.59 -0.79
CA LEU A 238 -9.87 10.02 -0.99
C LEU A 238 -10.34 10.31 -2.42
N ARG A 239 -11.21 11.30 -2.59
CA ARG A 239 -11.74 11.70 -3.89
C ARG A 239 -10.63 12.13 -4.87
N ILE A 240 -10.75 11.66 -6.11
CA ILE A 240 -9.85 11.98 -7.25
C ILE A 240 -10.43 13.05 -8.20
N ALA A 241 -11.70 13.42 -7.96
CA ALA A 241 -12.46 14.49 -8.61
C ALA A 241 -13.63 14.92 -7.69
N LEU A 242 -14.30 16.02 -8.04
CA LEU A 242 -15.54 16.51 -7.38
C LEU A 242 -16.81 16.12 -8.16
N GLU A 243 -16.64 15.57 -9.37
CA GLU A 243 -17.66 15.44 -10.40
C GLU A 243 -18.91 14.64 -10.02
N LEU A 244 -18.74 13.37 -9.67
CA LEU A 244 -19.88 12.47 -9.54
C LEU A 244 -20.86 12.91 -8.42
N PRO A 245 -20.41 13.37 -7.24
CA PRO A 245 -21.31 13.95 -6.25
C PRO A 245 -21.99 15.24 -6.72
N LEU A 246 -21.29 16.14 -7.42
CA LEU A 246 -21.88 17.39 -7.91
C LEU A 246 -22.99 17.16 -8.94
N LYS A 247 -22.82 16.19 -9.84
CA LYS A 247 -23.87 15.77 -10.78
C LYS A 247 -25.10 15.18 -10.09
N ARG A 248 -24.93 14.45 -8.98
CA ARG A 248 -26.06 13.99 -8.15
C ARG A 248 -26.87 15.16 -7.59
N LEU A 249 -26.23 16.30 -7.29
CA LEU A 249 -26.96 17.51 -6.88
C LEU A 249 -27.76 18.13 -8.03
N ILE A 250 -27.26 18.08 -9.26
CA ILE A 250 -28.03 18.51 -10.44
C ILE A 250 -29.26 17.62 -10.64
N VAL A 251 -29.13 16.29 -10.50
CA VAL A 251 -30.29 15.36 -10.47
C VAL A 251 -31.27 15.76 -9.36
N GLY A 252 -30.76 16.21 -8.21
CA GLY A 252 -31.53 16.74 -7.09
C GLY A 252 -32.07 18.18 -7.26
N ASP A 253 -32.25 18.67 -8.48
CA ASP A 253 -32.77 19.99 -8.84
C ASP A 253 -31.91 21.20 -8.41
N MET A 254 -30.64 21.00 -8.04
CA MET A 254 -29.70 22.10 -7.78
C MET A 254 -29.06 22.60 -9.07
N ASN A 255 -29.83 23.27 -9.93
CA ASN A 255 -29.45 23.62 -11.31
C ASN A 255 -28.09 24.30 -11.55
N ARG A 256 -27.47 24.93 -10.56
CA ARG A 256 -26.13 25.56 -10.67
C ARG A 256 -25.37 25.39 -9.38
N VAL A 257 -24.37 24.51 -9.37
CA VAL A 257 -23.52 24.23 -8.20
C VAL A 257 -22.06 24.34 -8.56
N PHE A 258 -21.23 24.70 -7.57
CA PHE A 258 -19.78 24.60 -7.70
C PHE A 258 -19.15 24.24 -6.37
N GLU A 259 -17.96 23.65 -6.43
CA GLU A 259 -17.10 23.42 -5.28
C GLU A 259 -15.67 23.83 -5.63
N ILE A 260 -14.99 24.55 -4.73
CA ILE A 260 -13.54 24.75 -4.76
C ILE A 260 -12.95 23.87 -3.66
N GLY A 261 -12.45 22.70 -4.04
CA GLY A 261 -12.11 21.62 -3.12
C GLY A 261 -10.69 21.10 -3.29
N ARG A 262 -10.20 20.37 -2.28
CA ARG A 262 -8.99 19.55 -2.42
C ARG A 262 -9.32 18.24 -3.13
N VAL A 263 -8.49 17.86 -4.07
CA VAL A 263 -8.52 16.58 -4.78
C VAL A 263 -7.19 15.87 -4.53
N PHE A 264 -7.23 14.53 -4.47
CA PHE A 264 -6.11 13.70 -4.07
C PHE A 264 -5.81 12.63 -5.11
N ARG A 265 -4.66 12.71 -5.77
CA ARG A 265 -4.23 11.73 -6.78
C ARG A 265 -2.88 11.14 -6.40
N ASN A 266 -2.81 9.83 -6.32
CA ASN A 266 -1.65 9.07 -5.89
C ASN A 266 -0.68 8.86 -7.07
N GLU A 267 -0.13 9.98 -7.53
CA GLU A 267 0.71 10.12 -8.71
C GLU A 267 2.11 10.66 -8.36
N GLY A 268 3.00 10.70 -9.34
CA GLY A 268 4.36 11.21 -9.16
C GLY A 268 4.42 12.71 -8.85
N LEU A 269 5.43 13.12 -8.09
CA LEU A 269 5.76 14.54 -7.87
C LEU A 269 6.56 15.08 -9.05
N ASP A 270 6.07 16.11 -9.72
CA ASP A 270 6.84 16.86 -10.73
C ASP A 270 6.67 18.38 -10.55
N THR A 271 6.94 19.16 -11.62
CA THR A 271 6.82 20.62 -11.59
C THR A 271 5.36 21.11 -11.67
N ARG A 272 4.41 20.24 -12.00
CA ARG A 272 3.01 20.55 -12.31
C ARG A 272 2.02 19.75 -11.46
N HIS A 273 2.46 18.64 -10.87
CA HIS A 273 1.65 17.71 -10.09
C HIS A 273 2.09 17.71 -8.63
N ASN A 274 1.11 17.91 -7.74
CA ASN A 274 1.23 17.69 -6.30
C ASN A 274 0.12 16.69 -5.91
N PRO A 275 0.36 15.74 -4.98
CA PRO A 275 -0.57 14.63 -4.74
C PRO A 275 -1.90 15.09 -4.13
N GLU A 276 -1.89 16.27 -3.52
CA GLU A 276 -3.08 17.01 -3.14
C GLU A 276 -3.07 18.40 -3.82
N PHE A 277 -4.15 18.76 -4.52
CA PHE A 277 -4.24 20.04 -5.24
C PHE A 277 -5.67 20.59 -5.23
N THR A 278 -5.80 21.89 -5.45
CA THR A 278 -7.07 22.61 -5.40
C THR A 278 -7.68 22.68 -6.80
N GLU A 279 -8.89 22.18 -6.91
CA GLU A 279 -9.67 22.16 -8.14
C GLU A 279 -10.99 22.91 -7.91
N LEU A 280 -11.39 23.70 -8.89
CA LEU A 280 -12.76 24.17 -9.03
C LEU A 280 -13.48 23.17 -9.92
N GLU A 281 -14.64 22.70 -9.48
CA GLU A 281 -15.63 22.13 -10.41
C GLU A 281 -16.96 22.88 -10.33
N ALA A 282 -17.57 23.16 -11.47
CA ALA A 282 -18.85 23.86 -11.58
C ALA A 282 -19.76 23.16 -12.59
N TYR A 283 -21.03 22.99 -12.24
CA TYR A 283 -22.04 22.33 -13.07
C TYR A 283 -23.27 23.21 -13.24
N GLN A 284 -23.74 23.33 -14.47
CA GLN A 284 -24.92 24.12 -14.85
C GLN A 284 -25.89 23.27 -15.66
N ALA A 285 -27.08 23.01 -15.10
CA ALA A 285 -28.20 22.46 -15.83
C ALA A 285 -28.64 23.40 -16.96
N PHE A 286 -29.07 22.79 -18.06
CA PHE A 286 -29.43 23.39 -19.35
C PHE A 286 -28.30 24.19 -20.02
N GLY A 287 -27.04 23.96 -19.62
CA GLY A 287 -25.87 24.44 -20.32
C GLY A 287 -25.20 23.33 -21.15
N ASP A 288 -24.30 23.73 -22.05
CA ASP A 288 -23.39 22.85 -22.78
C ASP A 288 -21.94 23.33 -22.65
N TYR A 289 -21.00 22.61 -23.28
CA TYR A 289 -19.58 23.00 -23.29
C TYR A 289 -19.30 24.42 -23.83
N HIS A 290 -20.15 25.03 -24.66
CA HIS A 290 -19.95 26.43 -25.09
C HIS A 290 -20.29 27.41 -23.97
N ASP A 291 -21.33 27.15 -23.17
CA ASP A 291 -21.59 27.91 -21.95
C ASP A 291 -20.41 27.81 -20.98
N MET A 292 -19.77 26.63 -20.91
CA MET A 292 -18.59 26.42 -20.08
C MET A 292 -17.38 27.21 -20.59
N MET A 293 -17.17 27.35 -21.92
CA MET A 293 -16.14 28.23 -22.47
C MET A 293 -16.34 29.70 -22.03
N GLU A 294 -17.56 30.21 -22.12
CA GLU A 294 -17.88 31.59 -21.68
C GLU A 294 -17.69 31.78 -20.17
N LEU A 295 -17.95 30.73 -19.38
CA LEU A 295 -17.71 30.74 -17.94
C LEU A 295 -16.21 30.73 -17.63
N THR A 296 -15.42 29.91 -18.31
CA THR A 296 -13.96 29.85 -18.15
C THR A 296 -13.30 31.19 -18.52
N GLU A 297 -13.69 31.78 -19.65
CA GLU A 297 -13.23 33.12 -20.07
C GLU A 297 -13.50 34.17 -18.98
N ALA A 298 -14.70 34.16 -18.41
CA ALA A 298 -15.09 35.11 -17.37
C ALA A 298 -14.29 34.92 -16.07
N ILE A 299 -14.08 33.68 -15.62
CA ILE A 299 -13.34 33.38 -14.39
C ILE A 299 -11.88 33.80 -14.53
N VAL A 300 -11.22 33.39 -15.62
CA VAL A 300 -9.78 33.65 -15.81
C VAL A 300 -9.51 35.14 -16.01
N ALA A 301 -10.29 35.81 -16.87
CA ALA A 301 -10.08 37.23 -17.17
C ALA A 301 -10.37 38.12 -15.95
N ALA A 302 -11.44 37.84 -15.19
CA ALA A 302 -11.72 38.56 -13.95
C ALA A 302 -10.64 38.31 -12.90
N SER A 303 -10.17 37.06 -12.76
CA SER A 303 -9.09 36.72 -11.81
C SER A 303 -7.79 37.44 -12.15
N ALA A 304 -7.42 37.53 -13.43
CA ALA A 304 -6.26 38.29 -13.87
C ALA A 304 -6.41 39.78 -13.53
N MET A 305 -7.55 40.38 -13.87
CA MET A 305 -7.81 41.80 -13.62
C MET A 305 -7.83 42.14 -12.13
N ASP A 306 -8.52 41.37 -11.30
CA ASP A 306 -8.64 41.64 -9.85
C ASP A 306 -7.32 41.39 -9.11
N ALA A 307 -6.54 40.38 -9.52
CA ALA A 307 -5.28 40.05 -8.87
C ALA A 307 -4.10 40.94 -9.32
N LEU A 308 -4.03 41.28 -10.62
CA LEU A 308 -2.88 41.94 -11.25
C LEU A 308 -3.15 43.36 -11.75
N GLY A 309 -4.43 43.74 -11.92
CA GLY A 309 -4.83 45.01 -12.56
C GLY A 309 -4.72 45.01 -14.09
N THR A 310 -4.46 43.86 -14.71
CA THR A 310 -4.28 43.69 -16.16
C THR A 310 -4.62 42.25 -16.58
N THR A 311 -4.92 42.02 -17.86
CA THR A 311 -5.08 40.68 -18.44
C THR A 311 -3.79 40.13 -19.05
N VAL A 312 -2.75 40.97 -19.20
CA VAL A 312 -1.47 40.58 -19.77
C VAL A 312 -0.58 39.98 -18.69
N VAL A 313 -0.13 38.74 -18.91
CA VAL A 313 0.76 38.00 -18.01
C VAL A 313 2.10 37.71 -18.71
N GLN A 314 3.16 37.60 -17.91
CA GLN A 314 4.50 37.26 -18.37
C GLN A 314 4.77 35.77 -18.15
N ILE A 315 5.04 35.04 -19.22
CA ILE A 315 5.33 33.61 -19.18
C ILE A 315 6.59 33.35 -20.00
N GLU A 316 7.64 32.80 -19.36
CA GLU A 316 8.92 32.49 -20.03
C GLU A 316 9.49 33.68 -20.84
N GLY A 317 9.25 34.91 -20.34
CA GLY A 317 9.68 36.16 -20.97
C GLY A 317 8.83 36.64 -22.16
N ARG A 318 7.64 36.07 -22.36
CA ARG A 318 6.66 36.48 -23.38
C ARG A 318 5.40 37.06 -22.73
N ASP A 319 4.87 38.11 -23.35
CA ASP A 319 3.55 38.65 -23.06
C ASP A 319 2.47 37.71 -23.61
N VAL A 320 1.56 37.25 -22.75
CA VAL A 320 0.36 36.50 -23.12
C VAL A 320 -0.86 37.26 -22.63
N ASP A 321 -1.81 37.58 -23.53
CA ASP A 321 -3.02 38.33 -23.16
C ASP A 321 -4.17 37.37 -22.87
N LEU A 322 -4.64 37.35 -21.63
CA LEU A 322 -5.76 36.53 -21.19
C LEU A 322 -7.13 37.15 -21.50
N LYS A 323 -7.17 38.22 -22.29
CA LYS A 323 -8.41 38.91 -22.67
C LYS A 323 -9.25 38.05 -23.65
N PRO A 324 -10.53 37.77 -23.32
CA PRO A 324 -11.45 37.10 -24.24
C PRO A 324 -11.81 37.96 -25.47
N PRO A 325 -12.27 37.36 -26.58
CA PRO A 325 -12.52 35.92 -26.78
C PRO A 325 -11.26 35.15 -27.17
N TRP A 326 -11.19 33.88 -26.79
CA TRP A 326 -10.05 33.01 -27.10
C TRP A 326 -10.25 32.18 -28.36
N ARG A 327 -9.14 31.66 -28.91
CA ARG A 327 -9.17 30.80 -30.10
C ARG A 327 -9.92 29.51 -29.78
N ARG A 328 -10.79 29.08 -30.68
CA ARG A 328 -11.49 27.78 -30.63
C ARG A 328 -11.04 26.95 -31.82
N ALA A 329 -10.46 25.78 -31.57
CA ALA A 329 -9.96 24.89 -32.61
C ALA A 329 -10.17 23.43 -32.19
N THR A 330 -10.57 22.58 -33.12
CA THR A 330 -10.70 21.14 -32.85
C THR A 330 -9.33 20.47 -32.76
N MET A 331 -9.23 19.37 -32.02
CA MET A 331 -8.00 18.57 -31.95
C MET A 331 -7.50 18.17 -33.35
N ALA A 332 -8.42 17.79 -34.25
CA ALA A 332 -8.08 17.41 -35.63
C ALA A 332 -7.51 18.59 -36.44
N GLU A 333 -8.06 19.80 -36.29
CA GLU A 333 -7.53 21.01 -36.95
C GLU A 333 -6.11 21.33 -36.49
N LEU A 334 -5.83 21.19 -35.20
CA LEU A 334 -4.51 21.45 -34.62
C LEU A 334 -3.46 20.44 -35.08
N ILE A 335 -3.79 19.15 -35.09
CA ILE A 335 -2.92 18.11 -35.65
C ILE A 335 -2.65 18.41 -37.13
N LYS A 336 -3.67 18.80 -37.90
CA LYS A 336 -3.49 19.14 -39.32
C LYS A 336 -2.60 20.35 -39.52
N GLU A 337 -2.77 21.40 -38.72
CA GLU A 337 -1.96 22.62 -38.77
C GLU A 337 -0.49 22.37 -38.43
N ASN A 338 -0.24 21.61 -37.36
CA ASN A 338 1.11 21.46 -36.79
C ASN A 338 1.88 20.24 -37.33
N ALA A 339 1.21 19.12 -37.58
CA ALA A 339 1.82 17.89 -38.07
C ALA A 339 1.56 17.63 -39.57
N GLY A 340 0.62 18.34 -40.19
CA GLY A 340 0.29 18.17 -41.62
C GLY A 340 -0.40 16.85 -41.95
N VAL A 341 -1.07 16.24 -40.97
CA VAL A 341 -1.74 14.94 -41.10
C VAL A 341 -3.21 15.07 -40.75
N ASP A 342 -4.07 14.38 -41.51
CA ASP A 342 -5.49 14.27 -41.19
C ASP A 342 -5.71 13.02 -40.33
N MET A 343 -6.32 13.20 -39.16
CA MET A 343 -6.69 12.12 -38.25
C MET A 343 -8.15 12.24 -37.84
N HIS A 344 -8.80 11.10 -37.63
CA HIS A 344 -10.15 11.03 -37.11
C HIS A 344 -10.33 9.75 -36.28
N PRO A 345 -11.06 9.75 -35.15
CA PRO A 345 -11.19 8.55 -34.31
C PRO A 345 -11.90 7.37 -35.01
N SER A 346 -12.64 7.63 -36.08
CA SER A 346 -13.30 6.58 -36.87
C SER A 346 -12.40 5.94 -37.95
N MET A 347 -11.16 6.41 -38.11
CA MET A 347 -10.26 5.86 -39.13
C MET A 347 -9.78 4.44 -38.76
N PRO A 348 -9.37 3.61 -39.74
CA PRO A 348 -8.78 2.31 -39.44
C PRO A 348 -7.57 2.44 -38.51
N VAL A 349 -7.52 1.63 -37.46
CA VAL A 349 -6.47 1.71 -36.43
C VAL A 349 -5.05 1.52 -37.01
N GLN A 350 -4.92 0.74 -38.07
CA GLN A 350 -3.66 0.55 -38.78
C GLN A 350 -3.15 1.83 -39.42
N ASP A 351 -4.05 2.67 -39.95
CA ASP A 351 -3.70 3.96 -40.54
C ASP A 351 -3.29 4.95 -39.44
N ALA A 352 -4.00 4.96 -38.31
CA ALA A 352 -3.63 5.79 -37.15
C ALA A 352 -2.24 5.41 -36.61
N ARG A 353 -1.94 4.11 -36.49
CA ARG A 353 -0.61 3.60 -36.10
C ARG A 353 0.48 4.01 -37.08
N ALA A 354 0.21 3.91 -38.38
CA ALA A 354 1.16 4.35 -39.40
C ALA A 354 1.45 5.85 -39.32
N ILE A 355 0.46 6.68 -38.94
CA ILE A 355 0.66 8.10 -38.68
C ILE A 355 1.52 8.31 -37.43
N ALA A 356 1.21 7.63 -36.32
CA ALA A 356 1.98 7.70 -35.07
C ALA A 356 3.44 7.28 -35.29
N ASP A 357 3.68 6.15 -35.96
CA ASP A 357 5.02 5.66 -36.33
C ASP A 357 5.80 6.69 -37.17
N ARG A 358 5.13 7.33 -38.14
CA ARG A 358 5.74 8.38 -38.97
C ARG A 358 6.15 9.61 -38.16
N LEU A 359 5.39 9.93 -37.12
CA LEU A 359 5.64 11.09 -36.24
C LEU A 359 6.53 10.73 -35.04
N GLY A 360 6.89 9.46 -34.85
CA GLY A 360 7.69 9.00 -33.72
C GLY A 360 6.92 8.99 -32.40
N VAL A 361 5.59 8.89 -32.44
CA VAL A 361 4.71 8.80 -31.26
C VAL A 361 4.51 7.33 -30.91
N GLU A 362 4.81 6.96 -29.67
CA GLU A 362 4.63 5.59 -29.19
C GLU A 362 3.13 5.24 -29.06
N TRP A 363 2.77 3.99 -29.35
CA TRP A 363 1.41 3.51 -29.22
C TRP A 363 1.35 2.07 -28.67
N LEU A 364 0.25 1.74 -27.98
CA LEU A 364 0.00 0.40 -27.46
C LEU A 364 -0.96 -0.40 -28.34
N GLU A 365 -0.79 -1.72 -28.44
CA GLU A 365 -1.67 -2.58 -29.26
C GLU A 365 -3.15 -2.52 -28.85
N VAL A 366 -3.41 -2.18 -27.58
CA VAL A 366 -4.77 -2.06 -27.01
C VAL A 366 -5.45 -0.75 -27.39
N TRP A 367 -4.72 0.27 -27.84
CA TRP A 367 -5.28 1.57 -28.18
C TRP A 367 -6.00 1.54 -29.52
N GLY A 368 -7.19 2.14 -29.53
CA GLY A 368 -7.92 2.49 -30.74
C GLY A 368 -7.40 3.78 -31.36
N SER A 369 -7.99 4.14 -32.51
CA SER A 369 -7.60 5.32 -33.28
C SER A 369 -7.82 6.63 -32.51
N GLY A 370 -8.78 6.67 -31.57
CA GLY A 370 -9.08 7.84 -30.76
C GLY A 370 -7.96 8.12 -29.76
N LYS A 371 -7.55 7.12 -28.98
CA LYS A 371 -6.42 7.28 -28.04
C LYS A 371 -5.12 7.63 -28.76
N ILE A 372 -4.84 6.99 -29.90
CA ILE A 372 -3.66 7.33 -30.72
C ILE A 372 -3.72 8.78 -31.22
N MET A 373 -4.90 9.26 -31.63
CA MET A 373 -5.08 10.65 -32.05
C MET A 373 -4.78 11.64 -30.92
N SER A 374 -5.21 11.36 -29.68
CA SER A 374 -4.88 12.20 -28.52
C SER A 374 -3.37 12.27 -28.27
N GLU A 375 -2.66 11.14 -28.31
CA GLU A 375 -1.20 11.11 -28.12
C GLU A 375 -0.45 11.85 -29.24
N VAL A 376 -0.95 11.77 -30.47
CA VAL A 376 -0.39 12.54 -31.59
C VAL A 376 -0.61 14.04 -31.38
N TYR A 377 -1.78 14.45 -30.87
CA TYR A 377 -2.04 15.85 -30.51
C TYR A 377 -1.07 16.33 -29.41
N ASP A 378 -0.92 15.57 -28.32
CA ASP A 378 -0.05 15.93 -27.20
C ASP A 378 1.40 16.13 -27.66
N ALA A 379 1.91 15.20 -28.48
CA ALA A 379 3.27 15.26 -29.00
C ALA A 379 3.49 16.37 -30.04
N SER A 380 2.49 16.68 -30.87
CA SER A 380 2.67 17.56 -32.04
C SER A 380 2.18 18.99 -31.87
N SER A 381 1.22 19.23 -30.97
CA SER A 381 0.42 20.45 -30.99
C SER A 381 0.36 21.18 -29.65
N GLU A 382 0.18 20.48 -28.53
CA GLU A 382 -0.10 21.13 -27.23
C GLU A 382 0.95 22.20 -26.88
N HIS A 383 2.24 21.84 -26.92
CA HIS A 383 3.36 22.72 -26.57
C HIS A 383 3.51 23.97 -27.46
N LEU A 384 2.82 24.03 -28.61
CA LEU A 384 2.84 25.17 -29.53
C LEU A 384 1.76 26.21 -29.22
N LEU A 385 0.77 25.86 -28.39
CA LEU A 385 -0.37 26.72 -28.04
C LEU A 385 0.02 27.74 -26.96
N VAL A 386 0.63 28.85 -27.38
CA VAL A 386 1.08 29.92 -26.48
C VAL A 386 -0.09 30.76 -25.97
N GLU A 387 -0.91 31.28 -26.89
CA GLU A 387 -2.11 32.05 -26.54
C GLU A 387 -3.24 31.14 -26.04
N PRO A 388 -4.15 31.63 -25.18
CA PRO A 388 -5.28 30.86 -24.71
C PRO A 388 -6.09 30.27 -25.88
N THR A 389 -6.19 28.94 -25.90
CA THR A 389 -6.85 28.20 -26.97
C THR A 389 -7.73 27.11 -26.36
N PHE A 390 -9.01 27.11 -26.70
CA PHE A 390 -9.91 25.99 -26.46
C PHE A 390 -9.68 24.92 -27.52
N VAL A 391 -9.15 23.79 -27.08
CA VAL A 391 -8.94 22.57 -27.86
C VAL A 391 -10.21 21.75 -27.73
N MET A 392 -10.97 21.62 -28.82
CA MET A 392 -12.32 21.07 -28.80
C MET A 392 -12.40 19.68 -29.45
N ASP A 393 -13.51 19.01 -29.20
CA ASP A 393 -13.96 17.80 -29.87
C ASP A 393 -12.99 16.62 -29.68
N HIS A 394 -12.80 16.25 -28.41
CA HIS A 394 -11.93 15.13 -28.06
C HIS A 394 -12.51 13.78 -28.52
N PRO A 395 -11.66 12.76 -28.75
CA PRO A 395 -12.13 11.41 -29.07
C PRO A 395 -12.97 10.79 -27.94
N ARG A 396 -14.12 10.19 -28.27
CA ARG A 396 -15.01 9.50 -27.32
C ARG A 396 -14.28 8.44 -26.49
N GLU A 397 -13.32 7.74 -27.11
CA GLU A 397 -12.49 6.71 -26.48
C GLU A 397 -11.75 7.21 -25.22
N THR A 398 -11.41 8.51 -25.14
CA THR A 398 -10.65 9.10 -24.04
C THR A 398 -11.49 9.97 -23.10
N SER A 399 -12.81 9.92 -23.25
CA SER A 399 -13.75 10.84 -22.58
C SER A 399 -14.98 10.10 -22.07
N PRO A 400 -14.83 9.25 -21.04
CA PRO A 400 -15.88 8.33 -20.58
C PRO A 400 -17.12 9.05 -19.99
N LEU A 401 -16.97 10.28 -19.52
CA LEU A 401 -18.03 11.06 -18.85
C LEU A 401 -18.65 12.16 -19.74
N ALA A 402 -18.07 12.39 -20.93
CA ALA A 402 -18.51 13.43 -21.84
C ALA A 402 -19.55 12.93 -22.85
N LYS A 403 -20.53 13.78 -23.16
CA LYS A 403 -21.59 13.49 -24.13
C LYS A 403 -21.02 13.40 -25.54
N ALA A 404 -21.49 12.41 -26.31
CA ALA A 404 -21.12 12.28 -27.72
C ALA A 404 -21.47 13.56 -28.50
N HIS A 405 -20.62 13.94 -29.45
CA HIS A 405 -20.81 15.15 -30.26
C HIS A 405 -22.08 15.02 -31.11
N ARG A 406 -22.86 16.12 -31.19
CA ARG A 406 -24.17 16.13 -31.86
C ARG A 406 -24.13 15.76 -33.34
N ASP A 407 -23.01 16.05 -34.01
CA ASP A 407 -22.81 15.79 -35.44
C ASP A 407 -21.88 14.60 -35.75
N ASP A 408 -21.06 14.16 -34.79
CA ASP A 408 -20.13 13.03 -34.98
C ASP A 408 -20.00 12.18 -33.70
N PRO A 409 -20.60 10.98 -33.65
CA PRO A 409 -20.61 10.15 -32.44
C PRO A 409 -19.25 9.54 -32.08
N ALA A 410 -18.23 9.67 -32.93
CA ALA A 410 -16.85 9.28 -32.62
C ALA A 410 -16.11 10.31 -31.75
N LEU A 411 -16.65 11.53 -31.67
CA LEU A 411 -16.16 12.65 -30.87
C LEU A 411 -17.10 12.92 -29.69
N VAL A 412 -16.66 13.75 -28.76
CA VAL A 412 -17.47 14.25 -27.63
C VAL A 412 -17.44 15.78 -27.59
N GLU A 413 -18.49 16.38 -27.03
CA GLU A 413 -18.52 17.84 -26.76
C GLU A 413 -17.69 18.15 -25.52
N ARG A 414 -16.37 18.04 -25.66
CA ARG A 414 -15.36 18.31 -24.63
C ARG A 414 -14.39 19.36 -25.15
N PHE A 415 -13.91 20.20 -24.25
CA PHE A 415 -12.73 21.02 -24.51
C PHE A 415 -11.73 20.96 -23.38
N GLU A 416 -10.47 21.18 -23.73
CA GLU A 416 -9.41 21.58 -22.82
C GLU A 416 -8.97 23.02 -23.14
N LEU A 417 -8.76 23.83 -22.12
CA LEU A 417 -8.16 25.15 -22.27
C LEU A 417 -6.65 25.01 -22.12
N VAL A 418 -5.91 25.30 -23.19
CA VAL A 418 -4.45 25.30 -23.19
C VAL A 418 -3.94 26.74 -23.24
N VAL A 419 -3.01 27.07 -22.33
CA VAL A 419 -2.34 28.37 -22.27
C VAL A 419 -0.85 28.13 -22.04
N ALA A 420 0.02 28.76 -22.83
CA ALA A 420 1.47 28.56 -22.76
C ALA A 420 1.89 27.08 -22.82
N GLY A 421 1.22 26.31 -23.69
CA GLY A 421 1.48 24.90 -23.92
C GLY A 421 1.14 24.00 -22.73
N ARG A 422 0.19 24.42 -21.88
CA ARG A 422 -0.22 23.70 -20.68
C ARG A 422 -1.74 23.75 -20.52
N GLU A 423 -2.34 22.61 -20.23
CA GLU A 423 -3.74 22.46 -19.89
C GLU A 423 -4.08 23.17 -18.54
N LEU A 424 -5.07 24.06 -18.57
CA LEU A 424 -5.54 24.86 -17.45
C LEU A 424 -6.94 24.45 -16.95
N ALA A 425 -7.80 24.03 -17.87
CA ALA A 425 -9.18 23.66 -17.59
C ALA A 425 -9.64 22.54 -18.52
N ASN A 426 -10.55 21.71 -18.04
CA ASN A 426 -11.21 20.65 -18.81
C ASN A 426 -12.71 20.78 -18.59
N ALA A 427 -13.51 20.69 -19.64
CA ALA A 427 -14.96 20.89 -19.54
C ALA A 427 -15.70 20.13 -20.65
N TYR A 428 -16.95 19.76 -20.40
CA TYR A 428 -17.77 19.07 -21.39
C TYR A 428 -19.26 19.27 -21.19
N SER A 429 -20.01 18.99 -22.26
CA SER A 429 -21.43 18.67 -22.15
C SER A 429 -21.54 17.30 -21.49
N GLU A 430 -22.25 17.22 -20.38
CA GLU A 430 -22.27 16.04 -19.53
C GLU A 430 -23.02 14.87 -20.15
N LEU A 431 -22.42 13.68 -20.05
CA LEU A 431 -23.13 12.45 -20.41
C LEU A 431 -24.26 12.21 -19.42
N ASN A 432 -25.49 12.39 -19.90
CA ASN A 432 -26.69 12.25 -19.11
C ASN A 432 -27.56 11.05 -19.52
N ASP A 433 -27.05 10.19 -20.41
CA ASP A 433 -27.68 8.92 -20.78
C ASP A 433 -27.15 7.81 -19.84
N PRO A 434 -27.98 7.28 -18.91
CA PRO A 434 -27.54 6.26 -17.97
C PRO A 434 -27.13 4.94 -18.65
N VAL A 435 -27.69 4.64 -19.83
CA VAL A 435 -27.38 3.40 -20.57
C VAL A 435 -25.99 3.49 -21.17
N ASP A 436 -25.68 4.58 -21.88
CA ASP A 436 -24.33 4.84 -22.42
C ASP A 436 -23.30 4.94 -21.29
N GLN A 437 -23.61 5.66 -20.21
CA GLN A 437 -22.70 5.78 -19.07
C GLN A 437 -22.34 4.41 -18.46
N ALA A 438 -23.33 3.53 -18.29
CA ALA A 438 -23.10 2.19 -17.79
C ALA A 438 -22.29 1.31 -18.76
N GLU A 439 -22.45 1.49 -20.08
CA GLU A 439 -21.60 0.83 -21.08
C GLU A 439 -20.15 1.30 -21.01
N ARG A 440 -19.92 2.61 -20.86
CA ARG A 440 -18.58 3.20 -20.73
C ARG A 440 -17.88 2.74 -19.47
N PHE A 441 -18.55 2.74 -18.31
CA PHE A 441 -17.98 2.18 -17.08
C PHE A 441 -17.65 0.70 -17.18
N ARG A 442 -18.46 -0.10 -17.88
CA ARG A 442 -18.12 -1.52 -18.13
C ARG A 442 -16.89 -1.66 -19.02
N ALA A 443 -16.71 -0.78 -20.01
CA ALA A 443 -15.52 -0.76 -20.85
C ALA A 443 -14.26 -0.39 -20.04
N GLU A 444 -14.35 0.65 -19.20
CA GLU A 444 -13.31 1.06 -18.26
C GLU A 444 -12.95 -0.06 -17.28
N ALA A 445 -13.94 -0.72 -16.67
CA ALA A 445 -13.71 -1.84 -15.78
C ALA A 445 -13.00 -3.04 -16.46
N VAL A 446 -13.22 -3.24 -17.77
CA VAL A 446 -12.49 -4.23 -18.56
C VAL A 446 -11.04 -3.80 -18.79
N LEU A 447 -10.77 -2.51 -19.01
CA LEU A 447 -9.42 -1.95 -19.08
C LEU A 447 -8.70 -2.08 -17.72
N GLN A 448 -9.41 -1.79 -16.63
CA GLN A 448 -8.92 -1.95 -15.26
C GLN A 448 -8.56 -3.41 -14.95
N ALA A 449 -9.45 -4.36 -15.27
CA ALA A 449 -9.17 -5.79 -15.20
C ALA A 449 -8.04 -6.22 -16.15
N GLY A 450 -7.78 -5.44 -17.19
CA GLY A 450 -6.67 -5.57 -18.13
C GLY A 450 -5.33 -5.03 -17.62
N GLY A 451 -5.30 -4.37 -16.45
CA GLY A 451 -4.10 -3.85 -15.80
C GLY A 451 -3.93 -2.34 -15.89
N ASP A 452 -4.94 -1.60 -16.36
CA ASP A 452 -4.93 -0.14 -16.30
C ASP A 452 -5.31 0.34 -14.89
N ALA A 453 -4.34 0.92 -14.16
CA ALA A 453 -4.54 1.35 -12.78
C ALA A 453 -5.31 2.68 -12.66
N GLU A 454 -5.50 3.40 -13.77
CA GLU A 454 -6.17 4.70 -13.84
C GLU A 454 -7.61 4.58 -14.35
N ALA A 455 -7.98 3.42 -14.91
CA ALA A 455 -9.33 3.15 -15.39
C ALA A 455 -10.39 3.18 -14.28
N GLU A 456 -11.54 3.77 -14.59
CA GLU A 456 -12.60 4.01 -13.62
C GLU A 456 -13.37 2.73 -13.25
N PRO A 457 -13.55 2.43 -11.94
CA PRO A 457 -14.40 1.34 -11.51
C PRO A 457 -15.90 1.69 -11.69
N VAL A 458 -16.76 0.68 -11.83
CA VAL A 458 -18.21 0.89 -12.02
C VAL A 458 -18.86 1.48 -10.76
N ASP A 459 -19.41 2.69 -10.84
CA ASP A 459 -20.23 3.30 -9.78
C ASP A 459 -21.73 3.08 -10.07
N ASP A 460 -22.28 2.01 -9.49
CA ASP A 460 -23.70 1.64 -9.66
C ASP A 460 -24.67 2.69 -9.07
N ASP A 461 -24.27 3.39 -8.00
CA ASP A 461 -25.09 4.43 -7.37
C ASP A 461 -25.17 5.68 -8.26
N TYR A 462 -24.06 6.05 -8.91
CA TYR A 462 -24.06 7.14 -9.88
C TYR A 462 -24.92 6.83 -11.10
N VAL A 463 -24.80 5.62 -11.66
CA VAL A 463 -25.67 5.19 -12.77
C VAL A 463 -27.13 5.24 -12.35
N GLN A 464 -27.46 4.77 -11.15
CA GLN A 464 -28.82 4.87 -10.60
C GLN A 464 -29.28 6.33 -10.47
N ALA A 465 -28.42 7.25 -10.05
CA ALA A 465 -28.76 8.67 -9.98
C ALA A 465 -29.11 9.23 -11.38
N LEU A 466 -28.35 8.85 -12.42
CA LEU A 466 -28.67 9.24 -13.79
C LEU A 466 -30.00 8.67 -14.30
N GLU A 467 -30.40 7.48 -13.83
CA GLU A 467 -31.71 6.88 -14.15
C GLU A 467 -32.90 7.69 -13.59
N TYR A 468 -32.71 8.44 -12.50
CA TYR A 468 -33.71 9.41 -12.02
C TYR A 468 -33.78 10.68 -12.89
N GLY A 469 -32.79 10.89 -13.76
CA GLY A 469 -32.76 11.92 -14.78
C GLY A 469 -31.80 13.07 -14.45
N LEU A 470 -30.65 13.08 -15.12
CA LEU A 470 -29.79 14.25 -15.19
C LEU A 470 -30.24 15.13 -16.38
N PRO A 471 -30.66 16.40 -16.20
CA PRO A 471 -30.92 17.30 -17.31
C PRO A 471 -29.64 17.51 -18.16
N PRO A 472 -29.76 17.95 -19.43
CA PRO A 472 -28.59 18.41 -20.18
C PRO A 472 -27.80 19.41 -19.32
N THR A 473 -26.50 19.16 -19.13
CA THR A 473 -25.69 19.89 -18.16
C THR A 473 -24.34 20.18 -18.80
N GLY A 474 -23.78 21.36 -18.54
CA GLY A 474 -22.37 21.64 -18.81
C GLY A 474 -21.60 21.61 -17.51
N GLY A 475 -20.45 20.92 -17.49
CA GLY A 475 -19.54 20.91 -16.35
C GLY A 475 -18.15 21.40 -16.73
N LEU A 476 -17.48 22.00 -15.75
CA LEU A 476 -16.20 22.68 -15.89
C LEU A 476 -15.31 22.36 -14.70
N GLY A 477 -14.12 21.84 -14.97
CA GLY A 477 -13.00 21.71 -14.05
C GLY A 477 -11.91 22.75 -14.34
N ILE A 478 -11.39 23.43 -13.30
CA ILE A 478 -10.23 24.32 -13.39
C ILE A 478 -9.23 23.98 -12.29
N GLY A 479 -7.98 23.68 -12.68
CA GLY A 479 -6.88 23.55 -11.73
C GLY A 479 -6.52 24.92 -11.14
N MET A 480 -6.99 25.21 -9.92
CA MET A 480 -6.80 26.52 -9.29
C MET A 480 -5.32 26.83 -9.03
N ASP A 481 -4.52 25.81 -8.70
CA ASP A 481 -3.07 25.98 -8.57
C ASP A 481 -2.42 26.38 -9.91
N ARG A 482 -2.80 25.73 -11.02
CA ARG A 482 -2.31 26.06 -12.37
C ARG A 482 -2.73 27.46 -12.81
N LEU A 483 -3.94 27.90 -12.46
CA LEU A 483 -4.39 29.29 -12.70
C LEU A 483 -3.50 30.30 -11.96
N VAL A 484 -3.17 30.03 -10.70
CA VAL A 484 -2.27 30.92 -9.95
C VAL A 484 -0.86 30.88 -10.53
N MET A 485 -0.37 29.71 -10.98
CA MET A 485 0.93 29.62 -11.65
C MET A 485 0.97 30.50 -12.90
N LEU A 486 -0.07 30.41 -13.73
CA LEU A 486 -0.23 31.23 -14.93
C LEU A 486 -0.20 32.73 -14.60
N LEU A 487 -1.01 33.17 -13.64
CA LEU A 487 -1.10 34.59 -13.27
C LEU A 487 0.16 35.13 -12.58
N THR A 488 0.96 34.26 -11.99
CA THR A 488 2.21 34.65 -11.30
C THR A 488 3.46 34.41 -12.14
N GLY A 489 3.33 33.79 -13.31
CA GLY A 489 4.44 33.47 -14.21
C GLY A 489 5.45 32.48 -13.60
N VAL A 490 5.04 31.66 -12.63
CA VAL A 490 5.93 30.68 -12.00
C VAL A 490 5.90 29.35 -12.74
N GLU A 491 7.05 28.68 -12.81
CA GLU A 491 7.19 27.46 -13.60
C GLU A 491 6.79 26.18 -12.84
N THR A 492 6.80 26.22 -11.50
CA THR A 492 6.53 25.06 -10.64
C THR A 492 5.37 25.28 -9.68
N ILE A 493 4.50 24.27 -9.56
CA ILE A 493 3.33 24.26 -8.67
C ILE A 493 3.72 24.42 -7.20
N ARG A 494 4.95 24.04 -6.84
CA ARG A 494 5.49 24.19 -5.48
C ARG A 494 5.65 25.65 -5.04
N GLU A 495 5.69 26.60 -5.97
CA GLU A 495 5.70 28.05 -5.64
C GLU A 495 4.33 28.55 -5.19
N VAL A 496 3.24 27.92 -5.65
CA VAL A 496 1.87 28.38 -5.38
C VAL A 496 1.15 27.57 -4.30
N ILE A 497 1.80 26.53 -3.77
CA ILE A 497 1.35 25.76 -2.62
C ILE A 497 2.21 26.15 -1.40
N LEU A 498 1.57 26.55 -0.29
CA LEU A 498 2.28 26.97 0.92
C LEU A 498 3.20 25.88 1.44
N PHE A 499 2.68 24.65 1.53
CA PHE A 499 3.40 23.48 2.02
C PHE A 499 3.26 22.35 0.98
N PRO A 500 4.08 22.35 -0.07
CA PRO A 500 4.03 21.30 -1.09
C PRO A 500 4.50 19.97 -0.49
N THR A 501 4.05 18.86 -1.06
CA THR A 501 4.54 17.55 -0.64
C THR A 501 6.00 17.39 -1.08
N LEU A 502 6.87 17.09 -0.13
CA LEU A 502 8.30 16.91 -0.36
C LEU A 502 8.70 15.49 0.03
N ARG A 503 9.79 15.01 -0.58
CA ARG A 503 10.41 13.77 -0.13
C ARG A 503 10.96 13.99 1.29
N PRO A 504 10.81 13.01 2.21
CA PRO A 504 11.40 13.10 3.54
C PRO A 504 12.90 13.41 3.47
N GLU A 505 13.40 14.23 4.40
CA GLU A 505 14.85 14.35 4.62
C GLU A 505 15.37 12.99 5.13
N ALA A 506 16.59 12.61 4.76
CA ALA A 506 17.21 11.40 5.28
C ALA A 506 17.28 11.48 6.82
N GLY A 507 16.55 10.60 7.51
CA GLY A 507 16.56 10.52 8.98
C GLY A 507 15.36 11.15 9.73
N ALA A 508 14.29 11.59 9.07
CA ALA A 508 13.07 11.99 9.77
C ALA A 508 12.36 10.77 10.41
N PRO A 509 11.95 10.83 11.70
CA PRO A 509 11.27 9.72 12.35
C PRO A 509 9.90 9.46 11.69
N GLU A 510 9.65 8.21 11.30
CA GLU A 510 8.34 7.80 10.77
C GLU A 510 7.25 8.03 11.82
N ALA A 511 6.14 8.63 11.40
CA ALA A 511 4.95 8.75 12.22
C ALA A 511 4.38 7.35 12.48
N GLN A 512 4.69 6.79 13.65
CA GLN A 512 4.08 5.55 14.12
C GLN A 512 2.56 5.73 14.23
N PRO A 513 1.73 4.79 13.75
CA PRO A 513 0.32 4.79 14.09
C PRO A 513 0.19 4.68 15.62
N ALA A 514 -0.60 5.57 16.22
CA ALA A 514 -0.77 5.67 17.66
C ALA A 514 -1.17 4.31 18.26
N ALA A 515 -0.22 3.66 18.94
CA ALA A 515 -0.49 2.50 19.76
C ALA A 515 -1.18 2.97 21.04
N ASP A 516 -2.44 2.57 21.21
CA ASP A 516 -3.11 2.60 22.51
C ASP A 516 -2.32 1.72 23.50
N GLY A 517 -1.99 2.28 24.67
CA GLY A 517 -1.61 1.51 25.86
C GLY A 517 -0.24 1.82 26.44
N ALA A 518 -0.23 2.58 27.52
CA ALA A 518 0.94 2.99 28.29
C ALA A 518 1.74 1.83 28.93
N GLY A 519 3.07 1.91 28.80
CA GLY A 519 4.07 1.66 29.85
C GLY A 519 4.39 0.21 30.24
N VAL A 520 5.67 -0.19 30.14
CA VAL A 520 6.58 -0.46 31.28
C VAL A 520 7.96 -0.85 30.74
N THR A 521 8.99 -0.16 31.24
CA THR A 521 10.42 -0.41 31.05
C THR A 521 10.89 -1.73 31.68
N HIS A 522 11.71 -2.52 30.98
CA HIS A 522 12.55 -3.55 31.61
C HIS A 522 14.02 -3.47 31.17
N VAL A 523 14.86 -3.63 32.20
CA VAL A 523 16.30 -3.38 32.30
C VAL A 523 17.10 -4.54 31.71
N ALA A 524 18.18 -4.20 31.01
CA ALA A 524 19.16 -5.13 30.44
C ALA A 524 19.91 -5.95 31.51
N ALA A 525 20.24 -7.21 31.18
CA ALA A 525 21.19 -8.02 31.94
C ALA A 525 22.31 -8.54 31.02
N GLU A 526 23.53 -8.42 31.52
CA GLU A 526 24.83 -8.49 30.85
C GLU A 526 25.26 -9.89 30.37
N ALA A 527 26.15 -9.86 29.38
CA ALA A 527 26.79 -10.99 28.70
C ALA A 527 27.85 -11.71 29.57
N GLY A 528 28.03 -13.01 29.31
CA GLY A 528 29.15 -13.82 29.82
C GLY A 528 29.90 -14.51 28.68
N GLU A 529 31.23 -14.45 28.74
CA GLU A 529 32.23 -14.75 27.72
C GLU A 529 32.26 -16.21 27.19
N ALA A 530 32.63 -16.33 25.90
CA ALA A 530 32.77 -17.58 25.15
C ALA A 530 34.19 -18.18 25.27
N GLY A 531 34.26 -19.49 25.51
CA GLY A 531 35.47 -20.30 25.34
C GLY A 531 35.47 -21.04 24.00
N VAL A 532 36.59 -20.97 23.29
CA VAL A 532 36.85 -21.63 22.00
C VAL A 532 36.89 -23.16 22.17
N ILE A 533 36.16 -23.91 21.32
CA ILE A 533 36.22 -25.38 21.24
C ILE A 533 36.39 -25.80 19.78
N GLU A 534 37.44 -26.58 19.49
CA GLU A 534 37.73 -27.20 18.19
C GLU A 534 36.64 -28.20 17.75
N PRO A 535 36.41 -28.38 16.44
CA PRO A 535 35.30 -29.18 15.93
C PRO A 535 35.52 -30.70 16.11
N PRO A 536 34.46 -31.47 16.48
CA PRO A 536 34.54 -32.92 16.55
C PRO A 536 34.34 -33.57 15.16
N ALA A 537 34.98 -34.73 14.98
CA ALA A 537 34.90 -35.54 13.77
C ALA A 537 33.45 -36.06 13.47
N PRO A 538 33.08 -36.26 12.20
CA PRO A 538 31.73 -36.67 11.81
C PRO A 538 31.37 -38.07 12.33
N PRO A 539 30.11 -38.31 12.72
CA PRO A 539 29.67 -39.60 13.28
C PRO A 539 29.64 -40.70 12.22
N HIS A 540 29.99 -41.92 12.67
CA HIS A 540 30.05 -43.14 11.87
C HIS A 540 28.72 -43.46 11.16
N ALA A 541 28.81 -43.84 9.88
CA ALA A 541 27.71 -44.29 9.05
C ALA A 541 27.05 -45.55 9.65
N VAL A 542 25.77 -45.45 9.99
CA VAL A 542 24.90 -46.58 10.28
C VAL A 542 24.27 -47.01 8.96
N GLU A 543 24.37 -48.29 8.60
CA GLU A 543 23.72 -48.82 7.39
C GLU A 543 22.20 -48.56 7.43
N PRO A 544 21.63 -47.92 6.40
CA PRO A 544 20.22 -47.53 6.41
C PRO A 544 19.31 -48.77 6.30
N PRO A 545 18.16 -48.79 7.00
CA PRO A 545 17.16 -49.84 6.79
C PRO A 545 16.68 -49.82 5.33
N THR A 546 16.47 -51.00 4.74
CA THR A 546 15.93 -51.16 3.39
C THR A 546 14.53 -50.53 3.31
N PHE A 547 14.46 -49.29 2.82
CA PHE A 547 13.21 -48.58 2.64
C PHE A 547 12.49 -49.15 1.41
N ARG A 548 11.26 -49.65 1.58
CA ARG A 548 10.40 -50.02 0.45
C ARG A 548 9.85 -48.73 -0.16
N ALA A 549 10.01 -48.57 -1.48
CA ALA A 549 9.49 -47.42 -2.23
C ALA A 549 8.03 -47.10 -1.84
N PRO A 550 7.68 -45.83 -1.58
CA PRO A 550 6.32 -45.50 -1.20
C PRO A 550 5.34 -45.70 -2.35
N THR A 551 4.20 -46.33 -2.03
CA THR A 551 3.03 -46.42 -2.90
C THR A 551 2.36 -45.05 -3.03
N ARG A 552 1.89 -44.70 -4.24
CA ARG A 552 0.97 -43.57 -4.47
C ARG A 552 -0.20 -43.63 -3.47
N ARG A 553 -0.84 -42.48 -3.17
CA ARG A 553 -2.08 -42.48 -2.35
C ARG A 553 -3.03 -43.57 -2.90
N PRO A 554 -3.68 -44.36 -2.02
CA PRO A 554 -4.55 -45.43 -2.48
C PRO A 554 -5.57 -44.89 -3.48
N VAL A 555 -5.67 -45.54 -4.64
CA VAL A 555 -6.48 -45.07 -5.77
C VAL A 555 -7.97 -44.96 -5.38
N SER A 556 -8.39 -45.70 -4.36
CA SER A 556 -9.72 -45.69 -3.73
C SER A 556 -10.10 -44.36 -3.07
N LEU A 557 -9.15 -43.59 -2.54
CA LEU A 557 -9.47 -42.39 -1.75
C LEU A 557 -10.13 -41.27 -2.58
N LYS A 558 -9.70 -41.10 -3.83
CA LYS A 558 -10.23 -40.09 -4.76
C LYS A 558 -11.70 -40.36 -5.13
N PRO A 559 -12.10 -41.54 -5.66
CA PRO A 559 -13.49 -41.81 -5.98
C PRO A 559 -14.39 -41.82 -4.73
N LEU A 560 -13.94 -42.36 -3.59
CA LEU A 560 -14.71 -42.33 -2.35
C LEU A 560 -14.98 -40.90 -1.86
N SER A 561 -13.98 -40.02 -1.92
CA SER A 561 -14.15 -38.59 -1.61
C SER A 561 -15.15 -37.93 -2.56
N TRP A 562 -15.01 -38.12 -3.86
CA TRP A 562 -15.90 -37.51 -4.87
C TRP A 562 -17.34 -37.97 -4.70
N LEU A 563 -17.56 -39.28 -4.56
CA LEU A 563 -18.89 -39.83 -4.32
C LEU A 563 -19.49 -39.32 -3.01
N THR A 564 -18.69 -39.21 -1.93
CA THR A 564 -19.16 -38.65 -0.65
C THR A 564 -19.62 -37.19 -0.80
N GLY A 565 -18.86 -36.37 -1.53
CA GLY A 565 -19.22 -34.98 -1.80
C GLY A 565 -20.46 -34.86 -2.69
N ILE A 566 -20.58 -35.70 -3.73
CA ILE A 566 -21.75 -35.75 -4.60
C ILE A 566 -22.99 -36.15 -3.81
N VAL A 567 -22.92 -37.22 -3.01
CA VAL A 567 -24.07 -37.63 -2.18
C VAL A 567 -24.44 -36.54 -1.19
N GLY A 568 -23.45 -35.90 -0.56
CA GLY A 568 -23.71 -34.74 0.31
C GLY A 568 -24.43 -33.60 -0.41
N LEU A 569 -24.05 -33.27 -1.66
CA LEU A 569 -24.72 -32.26 -2.49
C LEU A 569 -26.14 -32.70 -2.89
N LEU A 570 -26.31 -33.98 -3.25
CA LEU A 570 -27.63 -34.54 -3.59
C LEU A 570 -28.56 -34.55 -2.37
N SER A 571 -28.04 -34.75 -1.15
CA SER A 571 -28.81 -34.63 0.09
C SER A 571 -29.31 -33.20 0.35
N LEU A 572 -28.73 -32.19 -0.31
CA LEU A 572 -29.18 -30.79 -0.26
C LEU A 572 -30.22 -30.44 -1.33
N LEU A 573 -30.42 -31.24 -2.39
CA LEU A 573 -31.38 -30.94 -3.46
C LEU A 573 -32.86 -30.96 -3.03
N PRO A 574 -33.33 -31.89 -2.17
CA PRO A 574 -34.69 -31.85 -1.64
C PRO A 574 -35.01 -30.60 -0.80
N SER A 575 -34.01 -29.75 -0.54
CA SER A 575 -34.15 -28.49 0.19
C SER A 575 -34.69 -27.35 -0.68
N ILE A 576 -34.82 -27.55 -1.99
CA ILE A 576 -35.34 -26.55 -2.92
C ILE A 576 -36.86 -26.74 -3.03
N PRO A 577 -37.70 -25.77 -2.61
CA PRO A 577 -39.15 -25.93 -2.48
C PRO A 577 -39.92 -26.13 -3.80
N LEU A 578 -39.24 -26.24 -4.94
CA LEU A 578 -39.81 -26.38 -6.29
C LEU A 578 -39.94 -27.83 -6.77
N ILE A 579 -39.41 -28.83 -6.04
CA ILE A 579 -39.30 -30.21 -6.53
C ILE A 579 -39.82 -31.19 -5.46
N ASP A 580 -41.08 -31.66 -5.60
CA ASP A 580 -41.69 -32.65 -4.69
C ASP A 580 -41.39 -34.08 -5.22
N TRP A 581 -40.34 -34.72 -4.71
CA TRP A 581 -39.93 -36.10 -5.07
C TRP A 581 -40.59 -37.17 -4.17
N SER A 582 -41.86 -37.01 -3.81
CA SER A 582 -42.56 -38.08 -3.09
C SER A 582 -43.13 -39.11 -4.07
N PHE A 583 -42.42 -40.22 -4.30
CA PHE A 583 -43.03 -41.39 -4.93
C PHE A 583 -44.01 -42.02 -3.94
N GLY A 584 -45.30 -41.90 -4.26
CA GLY A 584 -46.40 -42.21 -3.35
C GLY A 584 -46.38 -43.63 -2.78
N ILE A 585 -46.02 -43.76 -1.50
CA ILE A 585 -46.35 -44.90 -0.64
C ILE A 585 -46.79 -44.35 0.72
N GLY A 586 -48.02 -44.68 1.12
CA GLY A 586 -48.68 -44.17 2.32
C GLY A 586 -48.44 -45.02 3.57
N ASN A 587 -48.37 -44.30 4.70
CA ASN A 587 -48.66 -44.69 6.09
C ASN A 587 -47.96 -45.90 6.71
N LEU A 588 -46.89 -45.62 7.47
CA LEU A 588 -46.56 -46.29 8.73
C LEU A 588 -45.71 -45.32 9.58
N LEU A 589 -46.20 -44.92 10.75
CA LEU A 589 -45.68 -43.90 11.69
C LEU A 589 -46.09 -42.44 11.42
N ASP A 590 -46.61 -41.79 12.46
CA ASP A 590 -46.90 -40.34 12.52
C ASP A 590 -45.66 -39.56 12.06
N ARG A 591 -45.79 -38.91 10.91
CA ARG A 591 -44.67 -38.25 10.23
C ARG A 591 -44.18 -37.08 11.09
N PRO A 592 -42.87 -36.99 11.40
CA PRO A 592 -42.31 -35.70 11.84
C PRO A 592 -42.62 -34.65 10.77
N SER A 593 -42.85 -33.40 11.17
CA SER A 593 -43.16 -32.31 10.24
C SER A 593 -42.07 -32.26 9.15
N ARG A 594 -42.45 -31.98 7.89
CA ARG A 594 -41.53 -31.90 6.73
C ARG A 594 -40.26 -31.08 7.03
N ALA A 595 -40.36 -30.09 7.92
CA ALA A 595 -39.27 -29.26 8.42
C ALA A 595 -38.16 -30.03 9.16
N VAL A 596 -38.49 -31.02 9.99
CA VAL A 596 -37.49 -31.79 10.77
C VAL A 596 -36.61 -32.63 9.85
N THR A 597 -37.24 -33.32 8.89
CA THR A 597 -36.53 -34.14 7.90
C THR A 597 -35.64 -33.28 7.01
N PHE A 598 -36.11 -32.08 6.65
CA PHE A 598 -35.33 -31.10 5.89
C PHE A 598 -34.04 -30.69 6.62
N VAL A 599 -34.14 -30.34 7.90
CA VAL A 599 -33.00 -29.90 8.72
C VAL A 599 -31.95 -31.00 8.85
N ILE A 600 -32.40 -32.23 9.12
CA ILE A 600 -31.51 -33.40 9.24
C ILE A 600 -30.80 -33.67 7.92
N SER A 601 -31.50 -33.63 6.77
CA SER A 601 -30.91 -33.80 5.45
C SER A 601 -29.89 -32.69 5.11
N VAL A 602 -30.17 -31.44 5.50
CA VAL A 602 -29.23 -30.32 5.30
C VAL A 602 -27.96 -30.49 6.14
N VAL A 603 -28.09 -30.85 7.42
CA VAL A 603 -26.94 -31.08 8.31
C VAL A 603 -26.09 -32.27 7.82
N ILE A 604 -26.73 -33.37 7.41
CA ILE A 604 -26.04 -34.52 6.84
C ILE A 604 -25.35 -34.14 5.52
N GLY A 605 -26.03 -33.43 4.64
CA GLY A 605 -25.49 -32.99 3.35
C GLY A 605 -24.25 -32.12 3.49
N ILE A 606 -24.32 -31.07 4.33
CA ILE A 606 -23.16 -30.22 4.65
C ILE A 606 -22.06 -31.04 5.34
N GLY A 607 -22.44 -31.96 6.24
CA GLY A 607 -21.54 -32.90 6.90
C GLY A 607 -20.72 -33.74 5.93
N LEU A 608 -21.39 -34.40 4.98
CA LEU A 608 -20.76 -35.24 3.97
C LEU A 608 -19.84 -34.43 3.04
N ILE A 609 -20.27 -33.22 2.63
CA ILE A 609 -19.43 -32.32 1.82
C ILE A 609 -18.15 -31.93 2.58
N ALA A 610 -18.25 -31.56 3.86
CA ALA A 610 -17.10 -31.19 4.68
C ALA A 610 -16.13 -32.36 4.91
N VAL A 611 -16.65 -33.58 5.06
CA VAL A 611 -15.87 -34.80 5.31
C VAL A 611 -15.22 -35.34 4.04
N ALA A 612 -15.81 -35.11 2.87
CA ALA A 612 -15.31 -35.60 1.58
C ALA A 612 -13.81 -35.31 1.38
N ARG A 613 -13.40 -34.04 1.52
CA ARG A 613 -11.99 -33.63 1.39
C ARG A 613 -11.08 -34.32 2.42
N GLN A 614 -11.58 -34.61 3.61
CA GLN A 614 -10.81 -35.24 4.68
C GLN A 614 -10.65 -36.76 4.46
N LEU A 615 -11.61 -37.39 3.76
CA LEU A 615 -11.48 -38.77 3.28
C LEU A 615 -10.40 -38.89 2.20
N TYR A 616 -10.30 -37.90 1.29
CA TYR A 616 -9.21 -37.85 0.31
C TYR A 616 -7.82 -37.78 0.97
N LEU A 617 -7.71 -37.13 2.12
CA LEU A 617 -6.49 -37.08 2.94
C LEU A 617 -6.25 -38.36 3.76
N GLY A 618 -7.10 -39.38 3.63
CA GLY A 618 -6.93 -40.66 4.33
C GLY A 618 -7.10 -40.57 5.85
N ARG A 619 -7.83 -39.57 6.36
CA ARG A 619 -7.96 -39.35 7.81
C ARG A 619 -8.92 -40.34 8.44
N ARG A 620 -8.45 -41.01 9.50
CA ARG A 620 -9.24 -42.05 10.18
C ARG A 620 -10.50 -41.51 10.86
N ARG A 621 -10.45 -40.29 11.43
CA ARG A 621 -11.64 -39.64 12.04
C ARG A 621 -12.69 -39.25 11.00
N ALA A 622 -12.26 -38.75 9.84
CA ALA A 622 -13.17 -38.44 8.74
C ALA A 622 -13.90 -39.70 8.26
N TRP A 623 -13.21 -40.84 8.22
CA TRP A 623 -13.83 -42.12 7.94
C TRP A 623 -14.90 -42.50 8.97
N TYR A 624 -14.61 -42.41 10.28
CA TYR A 624 -15.61 -42.67 11.32
C TYR A 624 -16.85 -41.77 11.19
N ILE A 625 -16.64 -40.47 10.91
CA ILE A 625 -17.72 -39.48 10.76
C ILE A 625 -18.53 -39.78 9.49
N ALA A 626 -17.88 -40.10 8.37
CA ALA A 626 -18.57 -40.48 7.14
C ALA A 626 -19.44 -41.73 7.33
N VAL A 627 -18.90 -42.77 7.97
CA VAL A 627 -19.67 -44.00 8.29
C VAL A 627 -20.86 -43.68 9.20
N ALA A 628 -20.68 -42.80 10.19
CA ALA A 628 -21.77 -42.38 11.06
C ALA A 628 -22.84 -41.58 10.30
N LEU A 629 -22.44 -40.61 9.46
CA LEU A 629 -23.35 -39.78 8.67
C LEU A 629 -24.15 -40.62 7.67
N PHE A 630 -23.50 -41.53 6.92
CA PHE A 630 -24.19 -42.44 6.02
C PHE A 630 -25.09 -43.45 6.77
N GLY A 631 -24.67 -43.92 7.95
CA GLY A 631 -25.50 -44.77 8.80
C GLY A 631 -26.76 -44.07 9.29
N VAL A 632 -26.64 -42.82 9.75
CA VAL A 632 -27.78 -42.00 10.16
C VAL A 632 -28.67 -41.64 8.97
N ALA A 633 -28.09 -41.29 7.82
CA ALA A 633 -28.83 -41.02 6.58
C ALA A 633 -29.68 -42.23 6.15
N ALA A 634 -29.09 -43.42 6.17
CA ALA A 634 -29.79 -44.67 5.85
C ALA A 634 -30.96 -44.94 6.81
N VAL A 635 -30.78 -44.70 8.12
CA VAL A 635 -31.86 -44.84 9.11
C VAL A 635 -32.98 -43.82 8.87
N VAL A 636 -32.63 -42.57 8.57
CA VAL A 636 -33.60 -41.50 8.27
C VAL A 636 -34.40 -41.81 7.01
N HIS A 637 -33.74 -42.23 5.93
CA HIS A 637 -34.39 -42.67 4.68
C HIS A 637 -35.26 -43.92 4.88
N LEU A 638 -34.91 -44.81 5.82
CA LEU A 638 -35.72 -45.96 6.18
C LEU A 638 -36.98 -45.57 6.98
N LEU A 639 -36.86 -44.63 7.92
CA LEU A 639 -37.96 -44.18 8.79
C LEU A 639 -38.97 -43.27 8.08
N LYS A 640 -38.55 -42.54 7.03
CA LYS A 640 -39.40 -41.59 6.27
C LYS A 640 -40.44 -42.28 5.36
N GLY A 641 -40.27 -43.57 5.07
CA GLY A 641 -40.96 -44.32 4.00
C GLY A 641 -40.02 -44.57 2.82
N PRO A 642 -40.24 -45.61 1.98
CA PRO A 642 -39.18 -46.16 1.15
C PRO A 642 -38.88 -45.23 -0.04
N ASP A 643 -37.87 -44.40 0.11
CA ASP A 643 -37.11 -43.79 -0.98
C ASP A 643 -35.95 -44.78 -1.32
N PRO A 644 -36.17 -45.82 -2.15
CA PRO A 644 -35.20 -46.92 -2.31
C PRO A 644 -33.88 -46.46 -2.90
N ILE A 645 -33.89 -45.39 -3.71
CA ILE A 645 -32.69 -44.90 -4.41
C ILE A 645 -31.71 -44.22 -3.42
N PRO A 646 -32.07 -43.19 -2.63
CA PRO A 646 -31.20 -42.63 -1.61
C PRO A 646 -30.70 -43.67 -0.59
N LEU A 647 -31.58 -44.57 -0.14
CA LEU A 647 -31.22 -45.64 0.79
C LEU A 647 -30.17 -46.60 0.20
N LEU A 648 -30.32 -47.01 -1.06
CA LEU A 648 -29.34 -47.88 -1.73
C LEU A 648 -27.99 -47.17 -1.93
N VAL A 649 -28.00 -45.88 -2.21
CA VAL A 649 -26.78 -45.06 -2.34
C VAL A 649 -26.05 -44.94 -1.00
N ASP A 650 -26.75 -44.68 0.10
CA ASP A 650 -26.17 -44.60 1.44
C ASP A 650 -25.58 -45.96 1.88
N LEU A 651 -26.30 -47.06 1.63
CA LEU A 651 -25.82 -48.42 1.94
C LEU A 651 -24.62 -48.82 1.08
N ALA A 652 -24.60 -48.44 -0.21
CA ALA A 652 -23.46 -48.68 -1.09
C ALA A 652 -22.22 -47.89 -0.65
N MET A 653 -22.40 -46.63 -0.25
CA MET A 653 -21.32 -45.81 0.31
C MET A 653 -20.80 -46.37 1.63
N LEU A 654 -21.68 -46.82 2.52
CA LEU A 654 -21.31 -47.44 3.78
C LEU A 654 -20.51 -48.74 3.56
N PHE A 655 -20.93 -49.58 2.61
CA PHE A 655 -20.18 -50.76 2.21
C PHE A 655 -18.80 -50.40 1.66
N ALA A 656 -18.72 -49.42 0.74
CA ALA A 656 -17.46 -49.01 0.13
C ALA A 656 -16.48 -48.43 1.17
N LEU A 657 -16.95 -47.58 2.09
CA LEU A 657 -16.13 -47.02 3.17
C LEU A 657 -15.61 -48.10 4.13
N LEU A 658 -16.43 -49.12 4.44
CA LEU A 658 -16.00 -50.25 5.29
C LEU A 658 -15.02 -51.17 4.56
N TRP A 659 -15.21 -51.38 3.26
CA TRP A 659 -14.35 -52.21 2.41
C TRP A 659 -12.93 -51.63 2.31
N TYR A 660 -12.83 -50.32 2.06
CA TYR A 660 -11.55 -49.59 1.95
C TYR A 660 -11.03 -49.03 3.29
N ARG A 661 -11.49 -49.56 4.43
CA ARG A 661 -11.13 -49.05 5.77
C ARG A 661 -9.62 -48.98 6.06
N THR A 662 -8.82 -49.83 5.40
CA THR A 662 -7.36 -49.87 5.58
C THR A 662 -6.62 -48.71 4.94
N ASP A 663 -7.29 -47.94 4.09
CA ASP A 663 -6.71 -46.82 3.34
C ASP A 663 -6.73 -45.51 4.14
N PHE A 664 -7.50 -45.46 5.23
CA PHE A 664 -7.66 -44.29 6.11
C PHE A 664 -6.73 -44.36 7.33
N ARG A 665 -5.41 -44.18 7.12
CA ARG A 665 -4.37 -44.33 8.16
C ARG A 665 -3.83 -43.02 8.75
N ALA A 666 -4.18 -41.86 8.19
CA ALA A 666 -3.62 -40.58 8.65
C ALA A 666 -4.12 -40.22 10.05
N ARG A 667 -3.18 -39.73 10.89
CA ARG A 667 -3.44 -39.30 12.28
C ARG A 667 -4.29 -38.03 12.33
N SER A 668 -4.91 -37.74 13.46
CA SER A 668 -5.77 -36.55 13.68
C SER A 668 -5.44 -35.91 15.03
N ASP A 669 -5.70 -34.61 15.18
CA ASP A 669 -5.22 -33.80 16.32
C ASP A 669 -5.73 -34.28 17.69
N PRO A 670 -4.87 -34.60 18.67
CA PRO A 670 -5.32 -34.91 20.03
C PRO A 670 -5.97 -33.71 20.77
N GLY A 671 -5.61 -32.46 20.46
CA GLY A 671 -6.14 -31.26 21.14
C GLY A 671 -7.63 -31.00 20.89
N SER A 672 -8.12 -31.37 19.70
CA SER A 672 -9.53 -31.21 19.32
C SER A 672 -10.54 -31.90 20.26
N LEU A 673 -10.14 -32.95 20.98
CA LEU A 673 -11.04 -33.67 21.87
C LEU A 673 -11.32 -32.85 23.15
N ALA A 674 -10.34 -32.10 23.63
CA ALA A 674 -10.50 -31.16 24.73
C ALA A 674 -11.40 -29.97 24.31
N ASP A 675 -11.19 -29.44 23.10
CA ASP A 675 -12.03 -28.35 22.56
C ASP A 675 -13.49 -28.76 22.41
N VAL A 676 -13.75 -29.99 21.95
CA VAL A 676 -15.11 -30.56 21.86
C VAL A 676 -15.71 -30.73 23.27
N LEU A 677 -14.93 -31.23 24.24
CA LEU A 677 -15.38 -31.39 25.63
C LEU A 677 -15.70 -30.05 26.30
N MET A 678 -15.04 -28.95 25.91
CA MET A 678 -15.37 -27.60 26.38
C MET A 678 -16.54 -26.97 25.64
N PHE A 679 -16.64 -27.18 24.32
CA PHE A 679 -17.67 -26.57 23.48
C PHE A 679 -19.07 -27.07 23.82
N VAL A 680 -19.26 -28.39 23.95
CA VAL A 680 -20.59 -29.00 24.18
C VAL A 680 -21.32 -28.42 25.39
N PRO A 681 -20.74 -28.36 26.61
CA PRO A 681 -21.42 -27.79 27.77
C PRO A 681 -21.67 -26.28 27.65
N LEU A 682 -20.73 -25.52 27.06
CA LEU A 682 -20.89 -24.08 26.82
C LEU A 682 -22.05 -23.80 25.85
N TYR A 683 -22.11 -24.53 24.74
CA TYR A 683 -23.18 -24.42 23.75
C TYR A 683 -24.55 -24.74 24.36
N VAL A 684 -24.64 -25.82 25.14
CA VAL A 684 -25.88 -26.19 25.84
C VAL A 684 -26.31 -25.09 26.82
N ALA A 685 -25.37 -24.49 27.56
CA ALA A 685 -25.68 -23.39 28.48
C ALA A 685 -26.24 -22.16 27.73
N VAL A 686 -25.62 -21.76 26.61
CA VAL A 686 -26.08 -20.63 25.78
C VAL A 686 -27.48 -20.88 25.24
N VAL A 687 -27.73 -22.07 24.67
CA VAL A 687 -29.04 -22.44 24.12
C VAL A 687 -30.12 -22.47 25.20
N LEU A 688 -29.82 -23.02 26.38
CA LEU A 688 -30.77 -23.07 27.49
C LEU A 688 -31.07 -21.66 28.02
N THR A 689 -30.06 -20.81 28.18
CA THR A 689 -30.26 -19.42 28.63
C THR A 689 -31.10 -18.64 27.62
N PHE A 690 -30.76 -18.68 26.33
CA PHE A 690 -31.55 -18.04 25.26
C PHE A 690 -32.99 -18.57 25.23
N GLY A 691 -33.16 -19.89 25.24
CA GLY A 691 -34.45 -20.55 25.16
C GLY A 691 -35.36 -20.24 26.33
N PHE A 692 -34.87 -20.36 27.57
CA PHE A 692 -35.67 -20.06 28.75
C PHE A 692 -35.92 -18.56 28.94
N ALA A 693 -34.93 -17.69 28.66
CA ALA A 693 -35.14 -16.24 28.70
C ALA A 693 -36.25 -15.83 27.72
N SER A 694 -36.22 -16.37 26.50
CA SER A 694 -37.25 -16.11 25.47
C SER A 694 -38.63 -16.61 25.92
N LEU A 695 -38.73 -17.83 26.46
CA LEU A 695 -40.00 -18.36 26.98
C LEU A 695 -40.53 -17.57 28.19
N LEU A 696 -39.65 -17.06 29.05
CA LEU A 696 -40.02 -16.24 30.20
C LEU A 696 -40.65 -14.90 29.78
N THR A 697 -40.17 -14.27 28.70
CA THR A 697 -40.79 -13.03 28.16
C THR A 697 -42.24 -13.25 27.73
N GLN A 698 -42.62 -14.48 27.40
CA GLN A 698 -43.97 -14.85 26.98
C GLN A 698 -44.76 -15.60 28.05
N ALA A 699 -44.25 -15.73 29.28
CA ALA A 699 -44.82 -16.64 30.29
C ALA A 699 -46.32 -16.46 30.56
N ASN A 700 -46.85 -15.23 30.45
CA ASN A 700 -48.28 -14.91 30.64
C ASN A 700 -49.16 -15.22 29.40
N HIS A 701 -48.56 -15.60 28.28
CA HIS A 701 -49.21 -15.80 26.99
C HIS A 701 -48.96 -17.22 26.41
N LEU A 702 -48.35 -18.12 27.19
CA LEU A 702 -48.13 -19.52 26.83
C LEU A 702 -49.28 -20.41 27.31
N GLU A 703 -49.74 -21.30 26.45
CA GLU A 703 -50.64 -22.41 26.82
C GLU A 703 -49.99 -23.75 26.44
N PRO A 704 -49.77 -24.68 27.40
CA PRO A 704 -49.97 -24.56 28.86
C PRO A 704 -48.93 -23.64 29.55
N ARG A 705 -49.09 -23.37 30.86
CA ARG A 705 -48.15 -22.53 31.63
C ARG A 705 -46.71 -23.07 31.59
N LEU A 706 -45.73 -22.16 31.58
CA LEU A 706 -44.31 -22.50 31.51
C LEU A 706 -43.90 -23.41 32.67
N GLY A 707 -43.29 -24.54 32.35
CA GLY A 707 -42.71 -25.49 33.29
C GLY A 707 -41.37 -25.97 32.77
N ILE A 708 -40.47 -26.36 33.67
CA ILE A 708 -39.08 -26.69 33.32
C ILE A 708 -39.02 -27.83 32.28
N GLY A 709 -39.80 -28.90 32.48
CA GLY A 709 -39.84 -30.03 31.54
C GLY A 709 -40.39 -29.68 30.15
N GLY A 710 -41.43 -28.84 30.08
CA GLY A 710 -41.97 -28.36 28.81
C GLY A 710 -41.03 -27.38 28.11
N GLY A 711 -40.34 -26.53 28.87
CA GLY A 711 -39.30 -25.63 28.38
C GLY A 711 -38.14 -26.39 27.74
N LEU A 712 -37.57 -27.38 28.45
CA LEU A 712 -36.50 -28.22 27.91
C LEU A 712 -36.93 -28.96 26.64
N LYS A 713 -38.12 -29.56 26.62
CA LYS A 713 -38.64 -30.27 25.44
C LYS A 713 -38.84 -29.33 24.24
N THR A 714 -39.28 -28.10 24.49
CA THR A 714 -39.45 -27.07 23.47
C THR A 714 -38.12 -26.57 22.92
N ILE A 715 -37.13 -26.31 23.79
CA ILE A 715 -35.82 -25.78 23.39
C ILE A 715 -35.03 -26.83 22.61
N PHE A 716 -34.87 -28.05 23.15
CA PHE A 716 -34.14 -29.12 22.47
C PHE A 716 -34.87 -29.64 21.24
N GLY A 717 -36.21 -29.65 21.25
CA GLY A 717 -37.01 -29.94 20.06
C GLY A 717 -36.80 -28.91 18.97
N GLY A 718 -36.81 -27.62 19.31
CA GLY A 718 -36.62 -26.52 18.36
C GLY A 718 -35.25 -26.53 17.68
N LEU A 719 -34.18 -26.94 18.36
CA LEU A 719 -32.84 -27.10 17.76
C LEU A 719 -32.82 -28.03 16.55
N ILE A 720 -33.74 -29.00 16.50
CA ILE A 720 -33.86 -29.99 15.43
C ILE A 720 -35.15 -29.81 14.62
N GLY A 721 -35.80 -28.64 14.75
CA GLY A 721 -37.00 -28.27 13.98
C GLY A 721 -38.30 -28.93 14.43
N LEU A 722 -38.33 -29.57 15.62
CA LEU A 722 -39.57 -30.12 16.19
C LEU A 722 -40.40 -29.01 16.84
N ASN A 723 -41.72 -29.12 16.68
CA ASN A 723 -42.66 -28.21 17.35
C ASN A 723 -42.59 -28.38 18.87
N GLY A 724 -42.59 -27.25 19.57
CA GLY A 724 -42.56 -27.20 21.04
C GLY A 724 -43.85 -27.68 21.70
N THR A 725 -43.83 -27.75 23.02
CA THR A 725 -45.03 -28.11 23.82
C THR A 725 -45.99 -26.94 24.04
N TYR A 726 -45.58 -25.73 23.66
CA TYR A 726 -46.32 -24.51 23.92
C TYR A 726 -46.93 -23.93 22.65
N THR A 727 -48.14 -23.40 22.78
CA THR A 727 -48.77 -22.56 21.76
C THR A 727 -48.52 -21.09 22.10
N TYR A 728 -48.18 -20.29 21.08
CA TYR A 728 -47.79 -18.90 21.23
C TYR A 728 -48.92 -17.99 20.72
N LYS A 729 -49.45 -17.11 21.57
CA LYS A 729 -50.56 -16.21 21.17
C LYS A 729 -50.14 -15.03 20.28
N ARG A 730 -48.84 -14.70 20.23
CA ARG A 730 -48.30 -13.61 19.41
C ARG A 730 -47.68 -14.18 18.15
N GLU A 731 -48.20 -13.79 16.98
CA GLU A 731 -47.73 -14.28 15.66
C GLU A 731 -46.23 -14.05 15.45
N LEU A 732 -45.71 -12.85 15.76
CA LEU A 732 -44.28 -12.55 15.63
C LEU A 732 -43.37 -13.50 16.46
N PHE A 733 -43.79 -13.89 17.66
CA PHE A 733 -43.00 -14.81 18.49
C PHE A 733 -43.15 -16.26 18.03
N ASN A 734 -44.35 -16.62 17.56
CA ASN A 734 -44.66 -17.93 17.01
C ASN A 734 -43.77 -18.29 15.82
N ASP A 735 -43.41 -17.31 14.99
CA ASP A 735 -42.58 -17.52 13.80
C ASP A 735 -41.08 -17.36 14.11
N PHE A 736 -40.71 -16.38 14.94
CA PHE A 736 -39.31 -16.09 15.29
C PHE A 736 -38.67 -17.19 16.15
N PHE A 737 -39.33 -17.61 17.23
CA PHE A 737 -38.69 -18.43 18.27
C PHE A 737 -38.30 -19.84 17.79
N PRO A 738 -39.15 -20.59 17.07
CA PRO A 738 -38.77 -21.88 16.48
C PRO A 738 -37.67 -21.74 15.43
N THR A 739 -37.71 -20.68 14.62
CA THR A 739 -36.71 -20.41 13.58
C THR A 739 -35.33 -20.09 14.17
N ALA A 740 -35.28 -19.30 15.24
CA ALA A 740 -34.06 -18.95 15.95
C ALA A 740 -33.40 -20.17 16.62
N LEU A 741 -34.20 -21.04 17.27
CA LEU A 741 -33.70 -22.29 17.84
C LEU A 741 -33.13 -23.22 16.76
N LEU A 742 -33.81 -23.32 15.62
CA LEU A 742 -33.33 -24.11 14.50
C LEU A 742 -32.01 -23.59 13.94
N ALA A 743 -31.87 -22.27 13.76
CA ALA A 743 -30.63 -21.64 13.31
C ALA A 743 -29.47 -21.90 14.29
N LEU A 744 -29.72 -21.81 15.60
CA LEU A 744 -28.74 -22.17 16.63
C LEU A 744 -28.32 -23.65 16.53
N GLY A 745 -29.28 -24.56 16.31
CA GLY A 745 -29.03 -25.98 16.11
C GLY A 745 -28.10 -26.29 14.94
N ILE A 746 -28.35 -25.64 13.80
CA ILE A 746 -27.50 -25.75 12.60
C ILE A 746 -26.09 -25.19 12.89
N ALA A 747 -26.00 -23.99 13.47
CA ALA A 747 -24.72 -23.37 13.79
C ALA A 747 -23.88 -24.23 14.76
N GLY A 748 -24.50 -24.77 15.81
CA GLY A 748 -23.84 -25.67 16.77
C GLY A 748 -23.32 -26.95 16.13
N ALA A 749 -24.09 -27.56 15.23
CA ALA A 749 -23.69 -28.75 14.49
C ALA A 749 -22.49 -28.48 13.55
N LEU A 750 -22.47 -27.33 12.87
CA LEU A 750 -21.37 -26.92 11.99
C LEU A 750 -20.07 -26.66 12.75
N ILE A 751 -20.15 -26.00 13.91
CA ILE A 751 -18.98 -25.74 14.76
C ILE A 751 -18.42 -27.05 15.33
N LEU A 752 -19.28 -27.94 15.81
CA LEU A 752 -18.88 -29.25 16.32
C LEU A 752 -18.20 -30.10 15.22
N LEU A 753 -18.76 -30.09 14.01
CA LEU A 753 -18.20 -30.78 12.86
C LEU A 753 -16.81 -30.22 12.48
N TYR A 754 -16.64 -28.90 12.50
CA TYR A 754 -15.33 -28.26 12.27
C TYR A 754 -14.28 -28.70 13.29
N LEU A 755 -14.62 -28.69 14.59
CA LEU A 755 -13.72 -29.10 15.67
C LEU A 755 -13.29 -30.56 15.53
N LEU A 756 -14.20 -31.45 15.14
CA LEU A 756 -13.93 -32.88 14.94
C LEU A 756 -13.05 -33.17 13.70
N LEU A 757 -13.02 -32.28 12.72
CA LEU A 757 -12.33 -32.47 11.42
C LEU A 757 -11.02 -31.67 11.27
N ARG A 758 -10.64 -30.87 12.27
CA ARG A 758 -9.44 -30.01 12.21
C ARG A 758 -8.13 -30.83 12.09
N PRO A 759 -7.16 -30.40 11.24
CA PRO A 759 -5.85 -31.06 11.09
C PRO A 759 -4.98 -31.06 12.35
N LEU A 760 -4.10 -32.06 12.50
CA LEU A 760 -3.01 -32.05 13.48
C LEU A 760 -2.07 -30.88 13.18
N VAL A 761 -1.96 -29.94 14.11
CA VAL A 761 -0.96 -28.86 14.06
C VAL A 761 0.26 -29.30 14.86
N GLN A 762 1.32 -29.75 14.18
CA GLN A 762 2.59 -29.99 14.84
C GLN A 762 3.40 -28.69 14.83
N LYS A 763 3.14 -27.80 15.81
CA LYS A 763 4.01 -26.66 16.09
C LYS A 763 4.98 -27.08 17.19
N VAL A 764 6.13 -27.62 16.79
CA VAL A 764 7.27 -27.76 17.70
C VAL A 764 8.36 -26.84 17.13
N PRO A 765 8.67 -25.71 17.79
CA PRO A 765 9.88 -24.96 17.49
C PRO A 765 11.06 -25.92 17.59
N PRO A 766 11.96 -25.99 16.61
CA PRO A 766 13.08 -26.91 16.65
C PRO A 766 13.91 -26.63 17.91
N ASP A 767 14.26 -27.68 18.65
CA ASP A 767 15.16 -27.55 19.78
C ASP A 767 16.56 -27.14 19.30
N GLU A 768 17.38 -26.63 20.21
CA GLU A 768 18.71 -26.15 19.86
C GLU A 768 19.63 -27.29 19.34
N SER A 769 19.35 -28.54 19.74
CA SER A 769 20.10 -29.72 19.27
C SER A 769 19.81 -30.05 17.79
N ALA A 770 18.56 -29.96 17.37
CA ALA A 770 18.13 -30.11 15.98
C ALA A 770 18.70 -29.00 15.09
N ARG A 771 18.74 -27.75 15.59
CA ARG A 771 19.36 -26.63 14.86
C ARG A 771 20.85 -26.84 14.64
N ARG A 772 21.58 -27.25 15.68
CA ARG A 772 23.02 -27.58 15.57
C ARG A 772 23.27 -28.69 14.55
N ARG A 773 22.43 -29.72 14.55
CA ARG A 773 22.51 -30.82 13.58
C ARG A 773 22.21 -30.35 12.15
N ALA A 774 21.21 -29.48 11.97
CA ALA A 774 20.89 -28.93 10.66
C ALA A 774 22.05 -28.11 10.09
N ASP A 775 22.68 -27.25 10.92
CA ASP A 775 23.86 -26.46 10.54
C ASP A 775 25.02 -27.36 10.08
N GLN A 776 25.30 -28.44 10.81
CA GLN A 776 26.32 -29.43 10.43
C GLN A 776 26.05 -30.08 9.07
N ILE A 777 24.80 -30.48 8.80
CA ILE A 777 24.41 -31.10 7.52
C ILE A 777 24.50 -30.09 6.38
N VAL A 778 24.05 -28.86 6.58
CA VAL A 778 24.12 -27.78 5.58
C VAL A 778 25.57 -27.42 5.24
N ARG A 779 26.46 -27.32 6.25
CA ARG A 779 27.89 -27.09 6.01
C ARG A 779 28.57 -28.23 5.26
N ALA A 780 28.17 -29.47 5.53
CA ALA A 780 28.77 -30.65 4.91
C ALA A 780 28.24 -30.96 3.50
N TYR A 781 26.95 -30.67 3.24
CA TYR A 781 26.25 -31.16 2.04
C TYR A 781 25.40 -30.08 1.32
N GLY A 782 25.44 -28.82 1.74
CA GLY A 782 24.61 -27.71 1.23
C GLY A 782 25.06 -27.15 -0.12
N ARG A 783 24.97 -27.97 -1.18
CA ARG A 783 25.51 -27.68 -2.52
C ARG A 783 24.69 -26.69 -3.36
N ASP A 784 23.44 -26.45 -2.97
CA ASP A 784 22.54 -25.53 -3.68
C ASP A 784 22.63 -24.12 -3.09
N THR A 785 22.43 -23.10 -3.92
CA THR A 785 22.41 -21.68 -3.51
C THR A 785 21.35 -21.41 -2.44
N LEU A 786 20.34 -22.27 -2.32
CA LEU A 786 19.25 -22.12 -1.36
C LEU A 786 19.44 -22.94 -0.08
N ALA A 787 20.44 -23.82 -0.04
CA ALA A 787 20.61 -24.78 1.04
C ALA A 787 20.80 -24.10 2.42
N TYR A 788 21.46 -22.93 2.46
CA TYR A 788 21.67 -22.20 3.69
C TYR A 788 20.36 -21.65 4.30
N PHE A 789 19.38 -21.27 3.47
CA PHE A 789 18.07 -20.80 3.94
C PHE A 789 17.26 -21.90 4.65
N ALA A 790 17.66 -23.17 4.55
CA ALA A 790 17.11 -24.24 5.37
C ALA A 790 17.26 -23.96 6.88
N LEU A 791 18.29 -23.19 7.27
CA LEU A 791 18.61 -22.86 8.67
C LEU A 791 17.74 -21.75 9.28
N ARG A 792 16.76 -21.23 8.53
CA ARG A 792 15.86 -20.16 8.99
C ARG A 792 15.11 -20.56 10.26
N ARG A 793 14.95 -19.61 11.19
CA ARG A 793 14.51 -19.89 12.57
C ARG A 793 13.08 -20.38 12.71
N ASP A 794 12.22 -20.07 11.76
CA ASP A 794 10.80 -20.43 11.75
C ASP A 794 10.49 -21.74 10.99
N LYS A 795 11.53 -22.42 10.48
CA LYS A 795 11.41 -23.74 9.86
C LYS A 795 11.53 -24.85 10.90
N SER A 796 10.76 -25.91 10.70
CA SER A 796 10.93 -27.21 11.37
C SER A 796 11.79 -28.12 10.50
N TYR A 797 12.47 -29.07 11.13
CA TYR A 797 13.37 -30.01 10.43
C TYR A 797 12.79 -31.42 10.43
N PHE A 798 12.81 -32.06 9.27
CA PHE A 798 12.71 -33.50 9.13
C PHE A 798 14.11 -34.06 8.85
N PHE A 799 14.58 -35.02 9.65
CA PHE A 799 15.85 -35.71 9.43
C PHE A 799 15.58 -37.11 8.87
N SER A 800 16.42 -37.54 7.93
CA SER A 800 16.37 -38.90 7.42
C SER A 800 16.63 -39.94 8.53
N SER A 801 16.21 -41.17 8.30
CA SER A 801 16.34 -42.28 9.27
C SER A 801 17.78 -42.60 9.66
N ASP A 802 18.73 -42.45 8.72
CA ASP A 802 20.17 -42.56 8.95
C ASP A 802 20.80 -41.26 9.47
N GLY A 803 20.03 -40.17 9.43
CA GLY A 803 20.41 -38.93 10.06
C GLY A 803 21.40 -38.04 9.32
N ARG A 804 21.74 -38.37 8.07
CA ARG A 804 22.71 -37.66 7.23
C ARG A 804 22.08 -36.55 6.37
N SER A 805 20.76 -36.57 6.22
CA SER A 805 20.02 -35.62 5.38
C SER A 805 18.91 -34.92 6.16
N LEU A 806 18.49 -33.75 5.67
CA LEU A 806 17.35 -33.01 6.21
C LEU A 806 16.47 -32.38 5.13
N ILE A 807 15.22 -32.14 5.51
CA ILE A 807 14.27 -31.28 4.80
C ILE A 807 13.73 -30.25 5.79
N ALA A 808 13.90 -28.97 5.48
CA ALA A 808 13.38 -27.87 6.28
C ALA A 808 12.00 -27.43 5.74
N TYR A 809 10.99 -27.41 6.61
CA TYR A 809 9.61 -27.13 6.21
C TYR A 809 8.87 -26.25 7.21
N ALA A 810 7.84 -25.56 6.75
CA ALA A 810 6.85 -24.91 7.62
C ALA A 810 5.47 -25.53 7.42
N TYR A 811 4.78 -25.81 8.52
CA TYR A 811 3.43 -26.34 8.48
C TYR A 811 2.39 -25.20 8.42
N VAL A 812 1.65 -25.11 7.32
CA VAL A 812 0.60 -24.10 7.13
C VAL A 812 -0.70 -24.74 6.63
N ARG A 813 -1.74 -24.72 7.46
CA ARG A 813 -3.12 -25.15 7.12
C ARG A 813 -3.23 -26.50 6.39
N GLY A 814 -2.50 -27.51 6.88
CA GLY A 814 -2.51 -28.86 6.31
C GLY A 814 -1.52 -29.09 5.19
N HIS A 815 -0.60 -28.15 4.94
CA HIS A 815 0.48 -28.30 3.96
C HIS A 815 1.83 -28.19 4.66
N ALA A 816 2.78 -29.05 4.28
CA ALA A 816 4.19 -28.85 4.53
C ALA A 816 4.77 -28.04 3.37
N MET A 817 5.11 -26.78 3.63
CA MET A 817 5.76 -25.87 2.70
C MET A 817 7.27 -26.03 2.85
N VAL A 818 7.93 -26.60 1.84
CA VAL A 818 9.38 -26.85 1.83
C VAL A 818 10.05 -25.80 0.95
N ALA A 819 11.12 -25.19 1.43
CA ALA A 819 11.97 -24.32 0.63
C ALA A 819 13.18 -25.11 0.13
N ALA A 820 13.34 -25.19 -1.19
CA ALA A 820 14.41 -25.89 -1.90
C ALA A 820 14.42 -27.43 -1.75
N ASP A 821 15.45 -28.04 -2.35
CA ASP A 821 15.70 -29.48 -2.39
C ASP A 821 16.22 -30.03 -1.04
N PRO A 822 16.11 -31.35 -0.77
CA PRO A 822 16.68 -31.97 0.42
C PRO A 822 18.18 -31.74 0.54
N VAL A 823 18.66 -31.42 1.74
CA VAL A 823 20.09 -31.20 2.00
C VAL A 823 20.69 -32.46 2.59
N GLY A 824 21.68 -33.05 1.92
CA GLY A 824 22.34 -34.28 2.33
C GLY A 824 23.18 -34.90 1.21
N PRO A 825 23.74 -36.09 1.44
CA PRO A 825 24.48 -36.83 0.42
C PRO A 825 23.61 -37.09 -0.83
N PRO A 826 24.11 -36.89 -2.06
CA PRO A 826 23.32 -37.07 -3.28
C PRO A 826 22.70 -38.46 -3.43
N GLU A 827 23.38 -39.49 -2.93
CA GLU A 827 22.90 -40.86 -2.93
C GLU A 827 21.68 -41.08 -2.03
N ASP A 828 21.48 -40.21 -1.02
CA ASP A 828 20.43 -40.32 -0.01
C ASP A 828 19.21 -39.42 -0.31
N THR A 829 19.27 -38.55 -1.32
CA THR A 829 18.21 -37.59 -1.66
C THR A 829 16.87 -38.29 -1.94
N GLY A 830 16.88 -39.37 -2.74
CA GLY A 830 15.68 -40.13 -3.05
C GLY A 830 15.02 -40.78 -1.83
N ARG A 831 15.83 -41.41 -0.96
CA ARG A 831 15.34 -42.04 0.28
C ARG A 831 14.77 -40.99 1.23
N THR A 832 15.46 -39.87 1.38
CA THR A 832 15.05 -38.76 2.27
C THR A 832 13.71 -38.18 1.83
N LEU A 833 13.53 -37.99 0.52
CA LEU A 833 12.27 -37.53 -0.06
C LEU A 833 11.14 -38.55 0.21
N ASP A 834 11.41 -39.84 0.03
CA ASP A 834 10.42 -40.90 0.28
C ASP A 834 9.97 -40.95 1.74
N GLU A 835 10.92 -40.90 2.67
CA GLU A 835 10.68 -40.84 4.12
C GLU A 835 9.86 -39.62 4.52
N PHE A 836 10.17 -38.45 3.95
CA PHE A 836 9.45 -37.21 4.24
C PHE A 836 8.03 -37.22 3.67
N LEU A 837 7.83 -37.74 2.46
CA LEU A 837 6.51 -37.89 1.87
C LEU A 837 5.65 -38.89 2.68
N GLU A 838 6.25 -39.94 3.24
CA GLU A 838 5.56 -40.85 4.16
C GLU A 838 5.21 -40.16 5.49
N PHE A 839 6.15 -39.40 6.06
CA PHE A 839 5.91 -38.59 7.24
C PHE A 839 4.73 -37.62 7.05
N CYS A 840 4.68 -36.88 5.93
CA CYS A 840 3.57 -35.98 5.61
C CYS A 840 2.24 -36.73 5.46
N ARG A 841 2.25 -37.89 4.77
CA ARG A 841 1.05 -38.75 4.63
C ARG A 841 0.55 -39.28 5.96
N GLY A 842 1.45 -39.72 6.84
CA GLY A 842 1.11 -40.20 8.19
C GLY A 842 0.41 -39.14 9.04
N ASN A 843 0.74 -37.86 8.81
CA ASN A 843 0.11 -36.72 9.46
C ASN A 843 -1.10 -36.13 8.68
N GLY A 844 -1.43 -36.68 7.51
CA GLY A 844 -2.52 -36.19 6.67
C GLY A 844 -2.28 -34.79 6.11
N TRP A 845 -1.02 -34.49 5.80
CA TRP A 845 -0.54 -33.24 5.22
C TRP A 845 -0.34 -33.41 3.71
N SER A 846 -0.65 -32.35 2.96
CA SER A 846 -0.23 -32.20 1.55
C SER A 846 1.14 -31.53 1.52
N VAL A 847 1.87 -31.60 0.40
CA VAL A 847 3.26 -31.13 0.35
C VAL A 847 3.46 -30.23 -0.86
N ALA A 848 4.15 -29.12 -0.65
CA ALA A 848 4.60 -28.21 -1.70
C ALA A 848 6.09 -27.92 -1.52
N PHE A 849 6.91 -28.26 -2.50
CA PHE A 849 8.31 -27.84 -2.58
C PHE A 849 8.42 -26.61 -3.46
N LEU A 850 9.07 -25.58 -2.92
CA LEU A 850 9.24 -24.26 -3.52
C LEU A 850 10.67 -24.13 -4.01
N ALA A 851 10.87 -23.59 -5.21
CA ALA A 851 12.18 -23.34 -5.82
C ALA A 851 13.10 -24.58 -5.96
N VAL A 852 12.51 -25.73 -6.30
CA VAL A 852 13.25 -26.96 -6.67
C VAL A 852 14.06 -26.74 -7.93
N ARG A 853 15.29 -27.25 -8.01
CA ARG A 853 16.07 -27.18 -9.26
C ARG A 853 15.37 -27.94 -10.37
N GLU A 854 15.30 -27.37 -11.58
CA GLU A 854 14.74 -28.09 -12.74
C GLU A 854 15.50 -29.39 -13.03
N ALA A 855 16.80 -29.44 -12.72
CA ALA A 855 17.62 -30.65 -12.82
C ALA A 855 17.13 -31.81 -11.92
N ASP A 856 16.51 -31.50 -10.77
CA ASP A 856 15.99 -32.49 -9.83
C ASP A 856 14.51 -32.83 -10.09
N ALA A 857 13.86 -32.18 -11.07
CA ALA A 857 12.44 -32.35 -11.36
C ALA A 857 12.03 -33.81 -11.60
N GLU A 858 12.88 -34.60 -12.26
CA GLU A 858 12.56 -35.99 -12.58
C GLU A 858 12.42 -36.85 -11.33
N LEU A 859 13.22 -36.58 -10.28
CA LEU A 859 13.15 -37.26 -8.99
C LEU A 859 11.75 -37.15 -8.37
N TYR A 860 11.09 -36.01 -8.56
CA TYR A 860 9.74 -35.74 -8.08
C TYR A 860 8.66 -36.33 -8.99
N ARG A 861 8.85 -36.31 -10.32
CA ARG A 861 7.90 -36.91 -11.28
C ARG A 861 7.80 -38.43 -11.12
N GLU A 862 8.92 -39.10 -10.88
CA GLU A 862 8.96 -40.55 -10.59
C GLU A 862 8.07 -40.93 -9.39
N ARG A 863 7.98 -40.03 -8.41
CA ARG A 863 7.14 -40.17 -7.20
C ARG A 863 5.68 -39.74 -7.40
N GLY A 864 5.32 -39.39 -8.63
CA GLY A 864 3.95 -39.01 -9.02
C GLY A 864 3.55 -37.59 -8.60
N MET A 865 4.53 -36.73 -8.31
CA MET A 865 4.28 -35.31 -8.04
C MET A 865 4.24 -34.49 -9.33
N HIS A 866 3.58 -33.34 -9.28
CA HIS A 866 3.47 -32.42 -10.39
C HIS A 866 4.53 -31.33 -10.27
N VAL A 867 5.35 -31.19 -11.31
CA VAL A 867 6.39 -30.16 -11.41
C VAL A 867 5.88 -29.05 -12.32
N LEU A 868 5.86 -27.83 -11.81
CA LEU A 868 5.41 -26.62 -12.49
C LEU A 868 6.55 -25.60 -12.47
N TYR A 869 6.75 -24.88 -13.58
CA TYR A 869 7.75 -23.82 -13.62
C TYR A 869 7.39 -22.69 -12.64
N LEU A 870 8.36 -22.26 -11.82
CA LEU A 870 8.16 -21.20 -10.82
C LEU A 870 8.90 -19.91 -11.19
N GLY A 871 10.10 -19.99 -11.80
CA GLY A 871 10.91 -18.82 -12.15
C GLY A 871 12.38 -19.17 -12.37
N ASP A 872 13.22 -18.15 -12.52
CA ASP A 872 14.66 -18.30 -12.76
C ASP A 872 15.47 -17.58 -11.67
N GLU A 873 16.53 -18.22 -11.19
CA GLU A 873 17.53 -17.60 -10.32
C GLU A 873 18.66 -17.00 -11.15
N ALA A 874 19.08 -15.77 -10.81
CA ALA A 874 20.21 -15.11 -11.46
C ALA A 874 21.52 -15.45 -10.74
N VAL A 875 22.39 -16.20 -11.39
CA VAL A 875 23.71 -16.58 -10.87
C VAL A 875 24.82 -15.91 -11.67
N LEU A 876 25.68 -15.15 -10.98
CA LEU A 876 26.92 -14.65 -11.55
C LEU A 876 28.06 -15.63 -11.30
N HIS A 877 28.99 -15.67 -12.24
CA HIS A 877 30.26 -16.40 -12.15
C HIS A 877 31.39 -15.37 -11.98
N PRO A 878 31.85 -15.08 -10.74
CA PRO A 878 32.87 -14.07 -10.48
C PRO A 878 34.17 -14.29 -11.27
N ASP A 879 34.56 -15.54 -11.49
CA ASP A 879 35.72 -15.94 -12.29
C ASP A 879 35.63 -15.53 -13.77
N GLU A 880 34.42 -15.52 -14.34
CA GLU A 880 34.13 -15.08 -15.69
C GLU A 880 33.69 -13.61 -15.79
N PHE A 881 33.28 -13.00 -14.67
CA PHE A 881 32.75 -11.64 -14.63
C PHE A 881 33.81 -10.59 -15.00
N ARG A 882 33.51 -9.75 -16.00
CA ARG A 882 34.37 -8.65 -16.47
C ARG A 882 33.54 -7.38 -16.62
N LEU A 883 34.03 -6.25 -16.11
CA LEU A 883 33.38 -4.94 -16.24
C LEU A 883 33.69 -4.26 -17.58
N GLU A 884 34.72 -4.72 -18.29
CA GLU A 884 35.11 -4.22 -19.59
C GLU A 884 34.19 -4.73 -20.71
N GLY A 885 34.11 -3.97 -21.82
CA GLY A 885 33.38 -4.39 -23.02
C GLY A 885 32.06 -3.64 -23.26
N ARG A 886 31.53 -3.80 -24.49
CA ARG A 886 30.36 -3.06 -24.98
C ARG A 886 29.07 -3.43 -24.25
N ARG A 887 28.93 -4.71 -23.87
CA ARG A 887 27.75 -5.26 -23.17
C ARG A 887 27.56 -4.70 -21.75
N MET A 888 28.66 -4.43 -21.05
CA MET A 888 28.68 -3.91 -19.66
C MET A 888 28.71 -2.38 -19.57
N LYS A 889 28.44 -1.66 -20.68
CA LYS A 889 28.56 -0.19 -20.73
C LYS A 889 27.74 0.50 -19.64
N ALA A 890 26.46 0.15 -19.50
CA ALA A 890 25.55 0.76 -18.54
C ALA A 890 25.97 0.50 -17.09
N VAL A 891 26.33 -0.74 -16.75
CA VAL A 891 26.84 -1.10 -15.42
C VAL A 891 28.13 -0.36 -15.13
N ARG A 892 29.09 -0.35 -16.07
CA ARG A 892 30.38 0.34 -15.89
C ARG A 892 30.22 1.86 -15.72
N GLU A 893 29.29 2.48 -16.44
CA GLU A 893 28.98 3.91 -16.27
C GLU A 893 28.40 4.19 -14.87
N ALA A 894 27.54 3.32 -14.36
CA ALA A 894 27.03 3.41 -12.98
C ALA A 894 28.16 3.22 -11.95
N VAL A 895 28.97 2.17 -12.09
CA VAL A 895 30.11 1.90 -11.19
C VAL A 895 31.09 3.07 -11.17
N ASN A 896 31.47 3.59 -12.34
CA ASN A 896 32.42 4.71 -12.44
C ASN A 896 31.87 6.02 -11.90
N ARG A 897 30.55 6.22 -11.98
CA ARG A 897 29.89 7.42 -11.45
C ARG A 897 29.86 7.37 -9.92
N VAL A 898 29.32 6.28 -9.36
CA VAL A 898 29.21 6.08 -7.90
C VAL A 898 30.60 6.01 -7.25
N GLY A 899 31.57 5.36 -7.90
CA GLY A 899 32.94 5.22 -7.40
C GLY A 899 33.76 6.52 -7.32
N ARG A 900 33.24 7.66 -7.81
CA ARG A 900 33.85 8.99 -7.59
C ARG A 900 33.57 9.55 -6.20
N GLU A 901 32.47 9.10 -5.60
CA GLU A 901 31.96 9.65 -4.34
C GLU A 901 31.87 8.59 -3.24
N HIS A 902 31.95 7.31 -3.63
CA HIS A 902 31.87 6.19 -2.71
C HIS A 902 33.08 5.25 -2.83
N SER A 903 33.54 4.75 -1.68
CA SER A 903 34.50 3.65 -1.59
C SER A 903 33.78 2.32 -1.38
N PHE A 904 34.36 1.24 -1.90
CA PHE A 904 33.88 -0.13 -1.72
C PHE A 904 34.76 -0.88 -0.71
N GLU A 905 34.12 -1.66 0.16
CA GLU A 905 34.77 -2.54 1.14
C GLU A 905 34.05 -3.89 1.16
N LEU A 906 34.80 -5.01 1.14
CA LEU A 906 34.26 -6.35 1.35
C LEU A 906 34.86 -6.91 2.64
N LEU A 907 34.01 -7.26 3.61
CA LEU A 907 34.44 -7.74 4.93
C LEU A 907 33.64 -8.96 5.37
N HIS A 908 34.21 -9.75 6.29
CA HIS A 908 33.45 -10.80 6.96
C HIS A 908 32.51 -10.20 8.00
N GLU A 909 31.32 -10.77 8.20
CA GLU A 909 30.37 -10.22 9.17
C GLU A 909 30.94 -10.17 10.60
N ASP A 910 31.74 -11.16 11.01
CA ASP A 910 32.40 -11.18 12.33
C ASP A 910 33.49 -10.11 12.51
N GLN A 911 33.96 -9.50 11.43
CA GLN A 911 34.92 -8.39 11.43
C GLN A 911 34.22 -7.02 11.50
N ALA A 912 32.88 -6.97 11.37
CA ALA A 912 32.13 -5.73 11.47
C ALA A 912 32.07 -5.27 12.95
N PRO A 913 32.60 -4.08 13.30
CA PRO A 913 32.51 -3.58 14.66
C PRO A 913 31.04 -3.35 15.05
N PRO A 914 30.67 -3.43 16.36
CA PRO A 914 29.29 -3.26 16.80
C PRO A 914 28.63 -1.96 16.33
N GLU A 915 29.42 -0.89 16.21
CA GLU A 915 28.97 0.39 15.67
C GLU A 915 28.58 0.30 14.19
N LEU A 916 29.37 -0.40 13.37
CA LEU A 916 29.03 -0.64 11.98
C LEU A 916 27.78 -1.51 11.86
N VAL A 917 27.65 -2.57 12.66
CA VAL A 917 26.46 -3.42 12.68
C VAL A 917 25.20 -2.60 12.99
N ALA A 918 25.27 -1.69 13.96
CA ALA A 918 24.16 -0.79 14.27
C ALA A 918 23.81 0.14 13.09
N GLN A 919 24.83 0.68 12.39
CA GLN A 919 24.62 1.51 11.20
C GLN A 919 23.97 0.72 10.05
N LEU A 920 24.41 -0.53 9.80
CA LEU A 920 23.81 -1.38 8.77
C LEU A 920 22.35 -1.73 9.09
N ASN A 921 22.05 -2.04 10.36
CA ASN A 921 20.69 -2.33 10.78
C ASN A 921 19.78 -1.10 10.74
N ALA A 922 20.32 0.10 11.01
CA ALA A 922 19.59 1.35 10.80
C ALA A 922 19.24 1.55 9.32
N ILE A 923 20.16 1.23 8.39
CA ILE A 923 19.87 1.24 6.94
C ILE A 923 18.77 0.21 6.60
N SER A 924 18.83 -1.00 7.17
CA SER A 924 17.77 -2.01 6.99
C SER A 924 16.41 -1.50 7.46
N GLU A 925 16.33 -0.84 8.62
CA GLU A 925 15.10 -0.28 9.17
C GLU A 925 14.54 0.85 8.29
N MET A 926 15.41 1.79 7.87
CA MET A 926 15.05 2.86 6.93
C MET A 926 14.56 2.31 5.59
N TRP A 927 15.16 1.22 5.10
CA TRP A 927 14.77 0.57 3.87
C TRP A 927 13.42 -0.16 3.98
N ARG A 928 13.13 -0.75 5.16
CA ARG A 928 11.88 -1.47 5.44
C ARG A 928 10.66 -0.57 5.63
N GLN A 929 10.84 0.69 6.03
CA GLN A 929 9.73 1.64 6.26
C GLN A 929 8.63 1.09 7.20
N GLY A 930 9.04 0.48 8.31
CA GLY A 930 8.12 -0.12 9.30
C GLY A 930 7.49 -1.47 8.90
N ALA A 931 7.74 -2.00 7.70
CA ALA A 931 7.27 -3.33 7.30
C ALA A 931 8.07 -4.46 7.97
N GLU A 932 7.43 -5.61 8.26
CA GLU A 932 8.17 -6.83 8.65
C GLU A 932 9.06 -7.31 7.50
N GLU A 933 10.22 -7.90 7.82
CA GLU A 933 11.10 -8.51 6.81
C GLU A 933 10.31 -9.50 5.95
N ARG A 934 10.61 -9.64 4.65
CA ARG A 934 9.90 -10.59 3.78
C ARG A 934 10.71 -11.88 3.66
N GLY A 935 10.24 -12.84 2.87
CA GLY A 935 11.03 -14.02 2.51
C GLY A 935 10.80 -15.29 3.34
N PHE A 936 10.52 -16.38 2.62
CA PHE A 936 10.46 -17.77 3.10
C PHE A 936 11.52 -18.66 2.46
N THR A 937 11.88 -18.41 1.20
CA THR A 937 12.77 -19.27 0.39
C THR A 937 14.18 -18.69 0.19
N MET A 938 14.34 -17.36 0.23
CA MET A 938 15.54 -16.66 -0.24
C MET A 938 16.06 -15.55 0.69
N GLU A 939 15.55 -15.46 1.92
CA GLU A 939 15.98 -14.47 2.91
C GLU A 939 15.97 -15.14 4.29
N LEU A 940 16.99 -14.89 5.11
CA LEU A 940 17.06 -15.46 6.47
C LEU A 940 16.06 -14.77 7.43
N GLY A 941 15.55 -13.60 7.06
CA GLY A 941 14.61 -12.82 7.86
C GLY A 941 15.22 -12.37 9.19
N GLU A 942 16.51 -12.06 9.19
CA GLU A 942 17.24 -11.56 10.36
C GLU A 942 18.18 -10.41 10.00
N ASP A 943 18.28 -9.45 10.92
CA ASP A 943 19.22 -8.33 10.85
C ASP A 943 20.69 -8.80 10.96
N VAL A 944 21.63 -7.91 10.63
CA VAL A 944 23.07 -8.15 10.74
C VAL A 944 23.42 -8.29 12.23
N LYS A 945 24.17 -9.33 12.58
CA LYS A 945 24.56 -9.62 13.99
C LYS A 945 26.02 -9.33 14.30
N GLY A 946 26.88 -9.32 13.28
CA GLY A 946 28.31 -9.08 13.48
C GLY A 946 29.09 -10.26 14.08
N VAL A 947 28.59 -11.50 13.93
CA VAL A 947 29.17 -12.69 14.62
C VAL A 947 29.46 -13.88 13.70
N ASN A 948 29.01 -13.87 12.45
CA ASN A 948 29.17 -15.03 11.57
C ASN A 948 30.45 -14.90 10.71
N PRO A 949 31.44 -15.78 10.87
CA PRO A 949 32.68 -15.72 10.10
C PRO A 949 32.48 -16.13 8.63
N ASP A 950 31.40 -16.83 8.30
CA ASP A 950 31.17 -17.31 6.93
C ASP A 950 30.42 -16.29 6.07
N PHE A 951 29.84 -15.24 6.66
CA PHE A 951 29.02 -14.27 5.95
C PHE A 951 29.90 -13.14 5.42
N ARG A 952 29.52 -12.58 4.28
CA ARG A 952 30.21 -11.43 3.67
C ARG A 952 29.31 -10.21 3.66
N ILE A 953 29.89 -9.05 3.89
CA ILE A 953 29.24 -7.75 3.78
C ILE A 953 30.00 -6.96 2.72
N ALA A 954 29.33 -6.68 1.60
CA ALA A 954 29.79 -5.71 0.62
C ALA A 954 29.22 -4.35 1.00
N LEU A 955 30.10 -3.39 1.31
CA LEU A 955 29.76 -2.10 1.87
C LEU A 955 30.19 -0.99 0.93
N ALA A 956 29.30 -0.02 0.72
CA ALA A 956 29.64 1.25 0.09
C ALA A 956 29.66 2.33 1.17
N ARG A 957 30.79 3.02 1.29
CA ARG A 957 30.94 4.19 2.17
C ARG A 957 31.02 5.46 1.34
N ASP A 958 30.36 6.51 1.79
CA ASP A 958 30.47 7.85 1.19
C ASP A 958 31.82 8.52 1.53
N ARG A 959 32.01 9.78 1.08
CA ARG A 959 33.22 10.56 1.34
C ARG A 959 33.45 10.85 2.83
N SER A 960 32.40 10.86 3.65
CA SER A 960 32.52 10.99 5.11
C SER A 960 32.90 9.68 5.81
N GLY A 961 32.93 8.56 5.07
CA GLY A 961 33.22 7.24 5.61
C GLY A 961 31.99 6.53 6.20
N GLU A 962 30.80 7.12 6.09
CA GLU A 962 29.56 6.50 6.56
C GLU A 962 29.01 5.47 5.57
N PRO A 963 28.38 4.37 6.03
CA PRO A 963 27.66 3.43 5.18
C PRO A 963 26.54 4.10 4.36
N ALA A 964 26.59 4.01 3.03
CA ALA A 964 25.54 4.47 2.11
C ALA A 964 24.59 3.32 1.69
N GLY A 965 25.10 2.09 1.70
CA GLY A 965 24.34 0.87 1.41
C GLY A 965 25.22 -0.36 1.50
N PHE A 966 24.60 -1.53 1.63
CA PHE A 966 25.30 -2.79 1.77
C PHE A 966 24.54 -3.97 1.14
N LEU A 967 25.31 -4.99 0.77
CA LEU A 967 24.81 -6.32 0.47
C LEU A 967 25.35 -7.29 1.51
N ARG A 968 24.50 -8.16 2.04
CA ARG A 968 24.90 -9.28 2.88
C ARG A 968 24.80 -10.56 2.08
N PHE A 969 25.87 -11.35 2.06
CA PHE A 969 25.92 -12.62 1.39
C PHE A 969 26.14 -13.77 2.38
N ILE A 970 25.41 -14.85 2.16
CA ILE A 970 25.49 -16.08 2.93
C ILE A 970 26.15 -17.18 2.10
N PRO A 971 26.83 -18.14 2.75
CA PRO A 971 27.60 -19.14 2.03
C PRO A 971 26.71 -20.20 1.37
N ALA A 972 27.06 -20.57 0.14
CA ALA A 972 26.58 -21.75 -0.55
C ALA A 972 27.70 -22.80 -0.54
N TYR A 973 27.60 -23.75 0.39
CA TYR A 973 28.63 -24.74 0.69
C TYR A 973 28.64 -25.89 -0.33
N ASP A 974 29.21 -25.67 -1.50
CA ASP A 974 29.57 -26.77 -2.38
C ASP A 974 30.92 -27.36 -2.00
N ALA A 975 30.98 -28.69 -1.95
CA ALA A 975 32.17 -29.45 -1.62
C ALA A 975 33.32 -29.28 -2.65
N GLN A 976 33.03 -28.76 -3.85
CA GLN A 976 34.04 -28.52 -4.88
C GLN A 976 34.36 -27.03 -5.11
N GLU A 977 33.41 -26.12 -4.86
CA GLU A 977 33.51 -24.71 -5.26
C GLU A 977 32.69 -23.78 -4.34
N MET A 978 33.35 -22.98 -3.51
CA MET A 978 32.67 -22.04 -2.61
C MET A 978 31.84 -21.01 -3.39
N GLY A 979 30.60 -20.82 -2.97
CA GLY A 979 29.68 -19.83 -3.52
C GLY A 979 29.04 -18.97 -2.44
N TYR A 980 28.34 -17.92 -2.88
CA TYR A 980 27.59 -17.01 -2.04
C TYR A 980 26.21 -16.74 -2.61
N SER A 981 25.22 -16.58 -1.74
CA SER A 981 23.86 -16.16 -2.08
C SER A 981 23.54 -14.84 -1.41
N LEU A 982 22.90 -13.93 -2.13
CA LEU A 982 22.45 -12.65 -1.60
C LEU A 982 21.34 -12.88 -0.55
N ASP A 983 21.53 -12.36 0.66
CA ASP A 983 20.56 -12.41 1.75
C ASP A 983 19.87 -11.05 1.91
N LEU A 984 20.66 -9.99 2.18
CA LEU A 984 20.15 -8.63 2.31
C LEU A 984 20.70 -7.74 1.21
N MET A 985 19.84 -6.92 0.62
CA MET A 985 20.19 -5.86 -0.31
C MET A 985 19.55 -4.57 0.19
N ARG A 986 20.35 -3.70 0.81
CA ARG A 986 19.86 -2.51 1.52
C ARG A 986 20.66 -1.28 1.13
N ARG A 987 19.98 -0.15 0.98
CA ARG A 987 20.62 1.15 0.69
C ARG A 987 19.81 2.26 1.33
N LYS A 988 20.47 3.36 1.72
CA LYS A 988 19.76 4.56 2.19
C LYS A 988 18.82 5.08 1.08
N PRO A 989 17.62 5.60 1.37
CA PRO A 989 16.66 6.04 0.35
C PRO A 989 17.17 7.15 -0.59
N ASP A 990 18.10 7.96 -0.10
CA ASP A 990 18.77 9.07 -0.78
C ASP A 990 20.06 8.63 -1.52
N SER A 991 20.43 7.35 -1.46
CA SER A 991 21.63 6.85 -2.13
C SER A 991 21.61 7.06 -3.64
N GLU A 992 22.80 7.37 -4.17
CA GLU A 992 22.99 7.68 -5.58
C GLU A 992 22.44 6.57 -6.50
N ASN A 993 21.77 6.97 -7.57
CA ASN A 993 21.28 6.02 -8.57
C ASN A 993 22.47 5.21 -9.11
N GLY A 994 22.39 3.87 -9.11
CA GLY A 994 23.51 3.00 -9.48
C GLY A 994 24.29 2.42 -8.31
N LEU A 995 23.99 2.76 -7.04
CA LEU A 995 24.70 2.24 -5.86
C LEU A 995 24.61 0.72 -5.75
N THR A 996 23.45 0.13 -6.07
CA THR A 996 23.28 -1.33 -6.08
C THR A 996 24.10 -1.98 -7.19
N GLU A 997 24.14 -1.40 -8.39
CA GLU A 997 25.03 -1.82 -9.47
C GLU A 997 26.51 -1.74 -9.07
N PHE A 998 26.89 -0.67 -8.35
CA PHE A 998 28.22 -0.51 -7.78
C PHE A 998 28.57 -1.61 -6.76
N LEU A 999 27.68 -1.90 -5.82
CA LEU A 999 27.88 -2.93 -4.82
C LEU A 999 27.98 -4.33 -5.44
N ILE A 1000 27.06 -4.70 -6.34
CA ILE A 1000 27.04 -6.03 -6.98
C ILE A 1000 28.29 -6.24 -7.84
N ALA A 1001 28.65 -5.25 -8.68
CA ALA A 1001 29.77 -5.40 -9.59
C ALA A 1001 31.12 -5.46 -8.85
N ASN A 1002 31.32 -4.61 -7.83
CA ASN A 1002 32.54 -4.66 -7.03
C ASN A 1002 32.60 -5.90 -6.12
N ALA A 1003 31.47 -6.37 -5.58
CA ALA A 1003 31.41 -7.64 -4.86
C ALA A 1003 31.80 -8.82 -5.75
N ALA A 1004 31.28 -8.88 -6.98
CA ALA A 1004 31.69 -9.92 -7.94
C ALA A 1004 33.20 -9.86 -8.25
N VAL A 1005 33.78 -8.67 -8.39
CA VAL A 1005 35.23 -8.53 -8.62
C VAL A 1005 36.06 -8.93 -7.39
N ALA A 1006 35.67 -8.53 -6.19
CA ALA A 1006 36.39 -8.86 -4.96
C ALA A 1006 36.29 -10.35 -4.62
N LEU A 1007 35.10 -10.95 -4.76
CA LEU A 1007 34.90 -12.39 -4.54
C LEU A 1007 35.68 -13.26 -5.55
N ARG A 1008 35.92 -12.75 -6.77
CA ARG A 1008 36.81 -13.40 -7.74
C ARG A 1008 38.25 -13.51 -7.21
N GLU A 1009 38.74 -12.48 -6.53
CA GLU A 1009 40.09 -12.49 -5.94
C GLU A 1009 40.20 -13.49 -4.77
N GLU A 1010 39.09 -13.77 -4.10
CA GLU A 1010 38.95 -14.84 -3.09
C GLU A 1010 38.72 -16.24 -3.70
N GLY A 1011 38.62 -16.36 -5.03
CA GLY A 1011 38.43 -17.64 -5.73
C GLY A 1011 36.99 -18.19 -5.69
N VAL A 1012 36.00 -17.35 -5.37
CA VAL A 1012 34.57 -17.71 -5.39
C VAL A 1012 34.10 -17.87 -6.82
N LYS A 1013 33.30 -18.91 -7.07
CA LYS A 1013 32.85 -19.27 -8.44
C LYS A 1013 31.37 -19.05 -8.73
N ARG A 1014 30.56 -18.88 -7.68
CA ARG A 1014 29.11 -18.64 -7.82
C ARG A 1014 28.63 -17.57 -6.88
N LEU A 1015 27.88 -16.63 -7.40
CA LEU A 1015 27.24 -15.56 -6.67
C LEU A 1015 25.77 -15.42 -7.11
N SER A 1016 24.83 -15.86 -6.28
CA SER A 1016 23.40 -15.73 -6.56
C SER A 1016 22.88 -14.33 -6.19
N LEU A 1017 22.17 -13.69 -7.12
CA LEU A 1017 21.55 -12.35 -7.00
C LEU A 1017 20.03 -12.41 -6.78
N ASN A 1018 19.55 -13.48 -6.14
CA ASN A 1018 18.14 -13.76 -5.87
C ASN A 1018 17.30 -14.24 -7.06
N PHE A 1019 16.10 -14.70 -6.71
CA PHE A 1019 15.13 -15.37 -7.58
C PHE A 1019 14.22 -14.36 -8.28
N ALA A 1020 14.08 -14.48 -9.60
CA ALA A 1020 13.08 -13.80 -10.40
C ALA A 1020 11.96 -14.78 -10.76
N ALA A 1021 10.81 -14.66 -10.07
CA ALA A 1021 9.67 -15.53 -10.31
C ALA A 1021 9.16 -15.41 -11.77
N TRP A 1022 8.69 -16.51 -12.36
CA TRP A 1022 8.02 -16.58 -13.68
C TRP A 1022 8.72 -15.98 -14.91
N GLY A 1023 10.05 -15.81 -14.88
CA GLY A 1023 10.81 -15.18 -15.98
C GLY A 1023 10.62 -15.75 -17.39
N ARG A 1024 10.58 -17.08 -17.59
CA ARG A 1024 10.39 -17.74 -18.90
C ARG A 1024 8.96 -17.65 -19.46
N LEU A 1025 7.95 -17.37 -18.63
CA LEU A 1025 6.57 -17.17 -19.09
C LEU A 1025 6.41 -15.85 -19.86
N LEU A 1026 7.36 -14.94 -19.69
CA LEU A 1026 7.43 -13.65 -20.38
C LEU A 1026 8.21 -13.75 -21.71
N ASP A 1027 9.25 -14.58 -21.78
CA ASP A 1027 10.14 -14.70 -22.95
C ASP A 1027 9.75 -15.78 -23.98
N SER A 1028 8.82 -16.69 -23.68
CA SER A 1028 8.34 -17.71 -24.64
C SER A 1028 7.40 -17.08 -25.68
N ALA A 1029 8.00 -16.30 -26.58
CA ALA A 1029 7.33 -15.58 -27.66
C ALA A 1029 7.36 -16.33 -29.00
N GLN A 1030 7.99 -17.51 -29.11
CA GLN A 1030 8.16 -18.14 -30.42
C GLN A 1030 7.40 -19.44 -30.69
N ASP A 1031 6.89 -20.19 -29.70
CA ASP A 1031 6.11 -21.43 -30.00
C ASP A 1031 5.14 -21.90 -28.88
N ALA A 1032 4.10 -21.13 -28.52
CA ALA A 1032 3.12 -21.60 -27.53
C ALA A 1032 1.66 -21.34 -27.94
N GLY A 1033 0.86 -22.40 -28.00
CA GLY A 1033 -0.56 -22.40 -28.36
C GLY A 1033 -1.50 -21.75 -27.31
N VAL A 1034 -2.77 -22.15 -27.30
CA VAL A 1034 -3.86 -21.54 -26.50
C VAL A 1034 -3.51 -21.43 -25.00
N TRP A 1035 -2.79 -22.41 -24.45
CA TRP A 1035 -2.39 -22.44 -23.04
C TRP A 1035 -1.32 -21.42 -22.66
N GLY A 1036 -0.38 -21.11 -23.57
CA GLY A 1036 0.63 -20.08 -23.36
C GLY A 1036 0.05 -18.67 -23.22
N ARG A 1037 -1.12 -18.40 -23.83
CA ARG A 1037 -1.84 -17.11 -23.70
C ARG A 1037 -2.54 -16.95 -22.35
N VAL A 1038 -3.04 -18.04 -21.77
CA VAL A 1038 -3.67 -18.06 -20.44
C VAL A 1038 -2.60 -17.87 -19.37
N GLU A 1039 -1.50 -18.60 -19.50
CA GLU A 1039 -0.28 -18.44 -18.72
C GLU A 1039 0.25 -17.00 -18.72
N ARG A 1040 0.30 -16.35 -19.91
CA ARG A 1040 0.70 -14.94 -20.05
C ARG A 1040 -0.25 -13.94 -19.38
N ARG A 1041 -1.56 -14.24 -19.35
CA ARG A 1041 -2.57 -13.41 -18.65
C ARG A 1041 -2.45 -13.55 -17.13
N ILE A 1042 -2.22 -14.77 -16.64
CA ILE A 1042 -1.99 -15.02 -15.22
C ILE A 1042 -0.69 -14.35 -14.76
N ALA A 1043 0.40 -14.50 -15.52
CA ALA A 1043 1.68 -13.85 -15.20
C ALA A 1043 1.58 -12.31 -15.22
N ARG A 1044 0.87 -11.71 -16.19
CA ARG A 1044 0.63 -10.26 -16.25
C ARG A 1044 -0.29 -9.75 -15.15
N GLY A 1045 -1.35 -10.48 -14.81
CA GLY A 1045 -2.27 -10.11 -13.73
C GLY A 1045 -1.63 -10.20 -12.33
N LEU A 1046 -0.58 -11.01 -12.17
CA LEU A 1046 0.18 -11.11 -10.92
C LEU A 1046 1.37 -10.13 -10.87
N ASN A 1047 1.85 -9.60 -12.01
CA ASN A 1047 2.99 -8.68 -12.09
C ASN A 1047 2.90 -7.44 -11.16
N PRO A 1048 1.73 -6.76 -11.00
CA PRO A 1048 1.60 -5.63 -10.08
C PRO A 1048 1.81 -6.00 -8.60
N PHE A 1049 1.52 -7.25 -8.23
CA PHE A 1049 1.59 -7.72 -6.84
C PHE A 1049 2.99 -8.20 -6.44
N PHE A 1050 3.85 -8.56 -7.40
CA PHE A 1050 5.14 -9.21 -7.12
C PHE A 1050 6.36 -8.50 -7.74
N GLN A 1051 6.20 -7.40 -8.48
CA GLN A 1051 7.30 -6.64 -9.14
C GLN A 1051 8.31 -7.54 -9.88
N ILE A 1052 7.79 -8.55 -10.57
CA ILE A 1052 8.58 -9.65 -11.13
C ILE A 1052 9.53 -9.19 -12.24
N GLN A 1053 9.07 -8.23 -13.06
CA GLN A 1053 9.77 -7.78 -14.25
C GLN A 1053 10.95 -6.85 -13.92
N SER A 1054 10.80 -5.95 -12.93
CA SER A 1054 11.83 -4.97 -12.57
C SER A 1054 13.09 -5.63 -12.00
N LEU A 1055 12.95 -6.70 -11.20
CA LEU A 1055 14.10 -7.42 -10.65
C LEU A 1055 14.83 -8.24 -11.71
N ARG A 1056 14.11 -8.89 -12.64
CA ARG A 1056 14.70 -9.61 -13.78
C ARG A 1056 15.46 -8.65 -14.69
N ASP A 1057 14.83 -7.54 -15.09
CA ASP A 1057 15.42 -6.54 -15.96
C ASP A 1057 16.64 -5.87 -15.31
N PHE A 1058 16.61 -5.67 -13.99
CA PHE A 1058 17.76 -5.22 -13.22
C PHE A 1058 18.91 -6.24 -13.25
N ASN A 1059 18.65 -7.50 -12.90
CA ASN A 1059 19.66 -8.55 -12.85
C ASN A 1059 20.22 -8.90 -14.25
N ALA A 1060 19.42 -8.77 -15.31
CA ALA A 1060 19.85 -9.01 -16.69
C ALA A 1060 21.01 -8.11 -17.13
N LYS A 1061 21.17 -6.91 -16.53
CA LYS A 1061 22.27 -5.98 -16.81
C LYS A 1061 23.66 -6.58 -16.54
N PHE A 1062 23.74 -7.56 -15.63
CA PHE A 1062 24.99 -8.23 -15.23
C PHE A 1062 25.29 -9.50 -16.03
N TYR A 1063 24.41 -9.87 -16.98
CA TYR A 1063 24.51 -11.09 -17.79
C TYR A 1063 24.70 -12.37 -16.96
N PRO A 1064 23.81 -12.66 -16.00
CA PRO A 1064 23.87 -13.88 -15.20
C PRO A 1064 23.55 -15.14 -16.02
N GLU A 1065 23.98 -16.30 -15.51
CA GLU A 1065 23.37 -17.58 -15.83
C GLU A 1065 21.98 -17.63 -15.17
N TRP A 1066 20.95 -18.00 -15.94
CA TRP A 1066 19.58 -18.15 -15.45
C TRP A 1066 19.32 -19.61 -15.11
N LEU A 1067 19.27 -19.94 -13.82
CA LEU A 1067 18.97 -21.29 -13.33
C LEU A 1067 17.47 -21.46 -13.07
N PRO A 1068 16.76 -22.30 -13.84
CA PRO A 1068 15.32 -22.48 -13.70
C PRO A 1068 14.96 -23.26 -12.44
N ARG A 1069 13.94 -22.76 -11.73
CA ARG A 1069 13.37 -23.35 -10.52
C ARG A 1069 11.90 -23.69 -10.71
N SER A 1070 11.46 -24.73 -10.01
CA SER A 1070 10.14 -25.34 -10.12
C SER A 1070 9.39 -25.35 -8.79
N LEU A 1071 8.06 -25.25 -8.87
CA LEU A 1071 7.12 -25.57 -7.82
C LEU A 1071 6.70 -27.03 -7.98
N VAL A 1072 6.85 -27.83 -6.93
CA VAL A 1072 6.44 -29.24 -6.94
C VAL A 1072 5.30 -29.46 -5.94
N ILE A 1073 4.17 -30.00 -6.42
CA ILE A 1073 2.98 -30.25 -5.59
C ILE A 1073 2.47 -31.69 -5.76
N ASP A 1074 1.83 -32.21 -4.71
CA ASP A 1074 1.28 -33.57 -4.70
C ASP A 1074 -0.09 -33.69 -5.40
N ASP A 1075 -0.84 -32.59 -5.55
CA ASP A 1075 -2.14 -32.55 -6.24
C ASP A 1075 -2.36 -31.21 -6.96
N LEU A 1076 -2.61 -31.24 -8.27
CA LEU A 1076 -2.93 -30.03 -9.06
C LEU A 1076 -4.17 -29.30 -8.55
N GLY A 1077 -5.14 -30.02 -7.96
CA GLY A 1077 -6.32 -29.39 -7.35
C GLY A 1077 -6.00 -28.50 -6.15
N ALA A 1078 -4.81 -28.67 -5.55
CA ALA A 1078 -4.33 -27.83 -4.46
C ALA A 1078 -3.61 -26.56 -4.94
N LEU A 1079 -3.33 -26.42 -6.24
CA LEU A 1079 -2.53 -25.32 -6.78
C LEU A 1079 -3.02 -23.92 -6.36
N PRO A 1080 -4.32 -23.56 -6.45
CA PRO A 1080 -4.77 -22.22 -6.01
C PRO A 1080 -4.50 -21.96 -4.53
N LYS A 1081 -4.66 -23.01 -3.71
CA LYS A 1081 -4.40 -22.92 -2.26
C LYS A 1081 -2.90 -22.86 -1.97
N VAL A 1082 -2.07 -23.64 -2.66
CA VAL A 1082 -0.62 -23.61 -2.51
C VAL A 1082 -0.06 -22.25 -2.95
N ALA A 1083 -0.58 -21.66 -4.02
CA ALA A 1083 -0.20 -20.31 -4.46
C ALA A 1083 -0.53 -19.24 -3.39
N LEU A 1084 -1.73 -19.29 -2.80
CA LEU A 1084 -2.12 -18.39 -1.70
C LEU A 1084 -1.24 -18.59 -0.46
N LEU A 1085 -0.94 -19.85 -0.11
CA LEU A 1085 -0.06 -20.18 1.01
C LEU A 1085 1.38 -19.75 0.75
N TYR A 1086 1.88 -19.91 -0.47
CA TYR A 1086 3.21 -19.48 -0.92
C TYR A 1086 3.37 -17.97 -0.78
N ALA A 1087 2.43 -17.20 -1.35
CA ALA A 1087 2.45 -15.75 -1.27
C ALA A 1087 2.32 -15.24 0.18
N SER A 1088 1.63 -15.98 1.06
CA SER A 1088 1.61 -15.69 2.50
C SER A 1088 2.92 -16.01 3.23
N VAL A 1089 3.58 -17.15 2.95
CA VAL A 1089 4.84 -17.46 3.64
C VAL A 1089 5.98 -16.56 3.20
N GLU A 1090 6.04 -16.19 1.92
CA GLU A 1090 7.03 -15.24 1.38
C GLU A 1090 6.79 -13.79 1.83
N GLY A 1091 5.65 -13.49 2.47
CA GLY A 1091 5.32 -12.13 2.92
C GLY A 1091 4.83 -11.21 1.80
N PHE A 1092 4.39 -11.77 0.67
CA PHE A 1092 3.82 -11.02 -0.46
C PHE A 1092 2.33 -10.65 -0.28
N LEU A 1093 1.67 -11.24 0.72
CA LEU A 1093 0.25 -11.01 0.99
C LEU A 1093 0.05 -10.54 2.44
N GLU A 1094 -0.20 -9.24 2.63
CA GLU A 1094 -0.99 -8.76 3.76
C GLU A 1094 -2.44 -8.73 3.33
N VAL A 1095 -3.13 -9.86 3.49
CA VAL A 1095 -4.54 -9.95 3.09
C VAL A 1095 -5.42 -9.30 4.18
N PRO A 1096 -6.24 -8.28 3.88
CA PRO A 1096 -7.15 -7.68 4.86
C PRO A 1096 -8.19 -8.67 5.38
N VAL A 1097 -8.59 -8.50 6.64
CA VAL A 1097 -9.70 -9.08 7.44
C VAL A 1097 -10.13 -10.53 7.15
N VAL A 1098 -10.58 -10.87 5.93
CA VAL A 1098 -10.95 -12.23 5.52
C VAL A 1098 -9.72 -13.14 5.41
N GLY A 1099 -8.58 -12.57 5.02
CA GLY A 1099 -7.29 -13.25 4.90
C GLY A 1099 -6.84 -13.98 6.15
N ARG A 1100 -6.95 -13.36 7.34
CA ARG A 1100 -6.58 -14.00 8.62
C ARG A 1100 -7.40 -15.26 8.92
N PHE A 1101 -8.65 -15.32 8.46
CA PHE A 1101 -9.50 -16.52 8.53
C PHE A 1101 -9.14 -17.58 7.49
N PHE A 1102 -8.44 -17.25 6.39
CA PHE A 1102 -8.00 -18.16 5.32
C PHE A 1102 -6.50 -18.51 5.29
N VAL A 1103 -5.62 -17.71 5.90
CA VAL A 1103 -4.17 -17.92 6.11
C VAL A 1103 -3.69 -17.11 7.34
N PRO A 1104 -3.30 -17.73 8.49
CA PRO A 1104 -2.74 -16.98 9.61
C PRO A 1104 -1.29 -16.56 9.30
N PRO A 1105 -0.81 -15.46 9.90
CA PRO A 1105 0.59 -15.08 9.81
C PRO A 1105 1.47 -16.20 10.38
N VAL A 1106 2.41 -16.67 9.58
CA VAL A 1106 3.34 -17.75 9.97
C VAL A 1106 4.35 -17.25 11.01
N ARG A 1107 4.60 -15.94 11.07
CA ARG A 1107 5.64 -15.30 11.89
C ARG A 1107 5.25 -14.96 13.33
N ALA A 1108 3.95 -14.85 13.67
CA ALA A 1108 3.48 -14.59 15.04
C ALA A 1108 3.77 -15.73 16.05
N ALA A 1109 4.48 -16.79 15.63
CA ALA A 1109 4.81 -17.94 16.46
C ALA A 1109 6.31 -18.07 16.79
N ALA A 1110 7.17 -17.19 16.25
CA ALA A 1110 8.61 -17.23 16.50
C ALA A 1110 9.06 -16.45 17.75
N THR A 1111 8.22 -15.56 18.29
CA THR A 1111 8.53 -14.70 19.44
C THR A 1111 8.35 -15.40 20.81
N GLY A 1112 7.94 -16.67 20.85
CA GLY A 1112 7.85 -17.41 22.12
C GLY A 1112 6.75 -16.94 23.08
N GLU A 1113 5.90 -15.99 22.69
CA GLU A 1113 4.70 -15.65 23.46
C GLU A 1113 3.66 -16.76 23.29
N ALA A 1114 3.59 -17.64 24.30
CA ALA A 1114 2.46 -18.50 24.49
C ALA A 1114 1.19 -17.63 24.54
N ALA A 1115 0.26 -17.87 23.63
CA ALA A 1115 -1.07 -17.27 23.67
C ALA A 1115 -1.68 -17.52 25.06
N THR A 1116 -1.73 -16.47 25.88
CA THR A 1116 -2.41 -16.51 27.16
C THR A 1116 -3.91 -16.52 26.83
N PRO A 1117 -4.70 -17.50 27.31
CA PRO A 1117 -6.13 -17.51 27.04
C PRO A 1117 -6.77 -16.23 27.60
N PRO A 1118 -7.79 -15.66 26.91
CA PRO A 1118 -8.44 -14.45 27.38
C PRO A 1118 -8.98 -14.70 28.79
N ALA A 1119 -8.52 -13.88 29.74
CA ALA A 1119 -9.08 -13.86 31.08
C ALA A 1119 -10.56 -13.48 30.97
N ALA A 1120 -11.42 -14.37 31.47
CA ALA A 1120 -12.84 -14.11 31.57
C ALA A 1120 -13.11 -12.84 32.39
N ARG A 1121 -13.65 -11.82 31.73
CA ARG A 1121 -14.59 -10.85 32.30
C ARG A 1121 -15.63 -10.48 31.27
#